data_AF-A0A9N8V192-F1
#
_entry.id   AF-A0A9N8V192-F1
#
_cell.length_a   1.000
_cell.length_b   1.000
_cell.length_c   1.000
_cell.angle_alpha   90.00
_cell.angle_beta   90.00
_cell.angle_gamma   90.00
#
_symmetry.space_group_name_H-M   'P 1'
#
loop_
_entity.id
_entity.type
_entity.pdbx_description
1 polymer ?
#
loop_
_entity_poly.entity_id
_entity_poly.type
_entity_poly.pdbx_seq_one_letter_code
_entity_poly.pdbx_strand_id
1 'polypeptide(L)'
;MENPRAVSPPIPHISTSSSGASTNNSNNAPATSILPNAPFPQPAPRPPSLPSTPTTADLASGINPHSSYENFTELVHKRILTFQYLKRAHEGRIHWFNTVCLSKEDFVALDKDDRKRRTGGFFILGASLAPILDNTNPNDYVRALMVMLQEFEYHTNENPRQKMKMFFRKSKINKDEDASFQESGEYTYLFVPNIPFELDYFQTFYTLCDILVEIYHKFLIDTANLWSGSFVESVTKVDGRFKKIISSVTKDIDQLARNAIKEELRSIDSMIMMSSGNNSSNNKKDKEKEKDMNVSINSDSWDGFVAGPAAEYILRRPENHLTIGTAVRHIEHARALARPFGSRATAITLDVTNEEALDNQISKYDLVISLIPYTLHPLVIKSALKFKKNVVTTSYVSDAIKAFDKAAKEAGVTIMNEIGLDPGIDHLYAIKTINEVHQKGGKILSFISYCGGLPAPENSNNPLGYKFSWSSRGVLLALRNSAKYYENGKIVEIDGPDLMDSAKPYHIYPGFAFVAYANRDSTSFKERYNIPEAKTVLRGTLRYQGFPSFIKVLVDIGFLDDTQQDYLQPDAQDISWNQVLARLLSSSSIQENDLRAEIRSKRFGNVEHDDLEIILNGFKWLGLFSSDLVDRRGTLLDTLCATLEEKMKYGEGERDMVILQHKFGIELKDGTQETQTSTLLAYGNPAIYSAMATTVGIPCGIAAQLVLDGVISKKGVLAPYSPEINDPIIKELEKEGIKVLEEKW
;
A
#
# COMPACT_ATOMS: atom_id res chain seq x y z
N MET A 1 36.32 -50.12 -16.39
CA MET A 1 35.34 -51.06 -15.83
C MET A 1 34.03 -50.30 -15.70
N GLU A 2 32.89 -50.65 -16.26
CA GLU A 2 32.44 -51.52 -17.34
C GLU A 2 30.98 -51.06 -17.56
N ASN A 3 30.55 -50.96 -18.82
CA ASN A 3 29.16 -50.67 -19.19
C ASN A 3 28.34 -51.97 -19.06
N PRO A 4 27.00 -51.93 -18.93
CA PRO A 4 26.22 -52.09 -20.18
C PRO A 4 24.81 -51.46 -20.26
N ARG A 5 24.49 -51.06 -21.52
CA ARG A 5 23.23 -51.20 -22.33
C ARG A 5 22.17 -52.21 -21.80
N ALA A 6 20.87 -52.22 -22.13
CA ALA A 6 19.92 -51.54 -23.03
C ALA A 6 18.48 -51.98 -22.57
N VAL A 7 17.32 -51.49 -23.05
CA VAL A 7 16.55 -51.94 -24.25
C VAL A 7 15.08 -51.43 -24.07
N SER A 8 14.45 -50.87 -25.12
CA SER A 8 12.97 -50.74 -25.31
C SER A 8 12.46 -51.94 -26.13
N PRO A 9 11.18 -52.43 -26.11
CA PRO A 9 9.99 -51.76 -26.73
C PRO A 9 8.61 -52.33 -26.18
N PRO A 10 7.44 -52.45 -26.88
CA PRO A 10 6.84 -51.76 -28.06
C PRO A 10 5.38 -51.26 -27.86
N ILE A 11 4.88 -50.58 -28.91
CA ILE A 11 3.50 -50.15 -29.24
C ILE A 11 2.61 -51.35 -29.64
N PRO A 12 1.26 -51.24 -29.59
CA PRO A 12 0.42 -51.81 -30.65
C PRO A 12 -0.58 -50.84 -31.31
N HIS A 13 -0.91 -51.19 -32.55
CA HIS A 13 -1.66 -50.49 -33.60
C HIS A 13 -3.14 -50.97 -33.74
N ILE A 14 -4.01 -50.06 -34.22
CA ILE A 14 -5.11 -50.19 -35.24
C ILE A 14 -6.39 -51.03 -34.94
N SER A 15 -7.56 -50.39 -35.11
CA SER A 15 -8.66 -50.73 -36.07
C SER A 15 -9.91 -49.86 -35.79
N THR A 16 -10.27 -48.89 -36.64
CA THR A 16 -11.23 -48.94 -37.77
C THR A 16 -12.58 -49.62 -37.49
N SER A 17 -13.67 -48.84 -37.44
CA SER A 17 -14.88 -49.16 -38.22
C SER A 17 -15.69 -47.90 -38.54
N SER A 18 -16.09 -47.85 -39.80
CA SER A 18 -16.88 -46.84 -40.49
C SER A 18 -18.35 -47.24 -40.57
N SER A 19 -19.27 -46.29 -40.44
CA SER A 19 -20.56 -46.20 -41.16
C SER A 19 -21.23 -44.90 -40.67
N GLY A 20 -21.96 -44.09 -41.43
CA GLY A 20 -22.44 -44.16 -42.81
C GLY A 20 -23.18 -42.84 -43.05
N ALA A 21 -23.26 -42.45 -44.31
CA ALA A 21 -23.69 -41.14 -44.81
C ALA A 21 -25.20 -40.82 -44.67
N SER A 22 -25.52 -39.52 -44.67
CA SER A 22 -26.54 -38.88 -45.55
C SER A 22 -26.54 -37.37 -45.26
N THR A 23 -25.97 -36.50 -46.11
CA THR A 23 -26.59 -35.79 -47.25
C THR A 23 -27.99 -35.23 -46.98
N ASN A 24 -28.11 -33.90 -46.84
CA ASN A 24 -28.68 -33.07 -47.91
C ASN A 24 -28.56 -31.56 -47.67
N ASN A 25 -28.17 -30.88 -48.76
CA ASN A 25 -28.16 -29.45 -49.00
C ASN A 25 -29.54 -28.79 -48.84
N SER A 26 -29.57 -27.50 -48.49
CA SER A 26 -30.10 -26.48 -49.42
C SER A 26 -29.84 -25.05 -48.96
N ASN A 27 -29.36 -24.26 -49.93
CA ASN A 27 -29.25 -22.81 -49.94
C ASN A 27 -30.60 -22.13 -49.68
N ASN A 28 -30.58 -20.91 -49.12
CA ASN A 28 -31.16 -19.71 -49.76
C ASN A 28 -31.07 -18.46 -48.86
N ALA A 29 -30.33 -17.46 -49.34
CA ALA A 29 -30.74 -16.05 -49.29
C ALA A 29 -31.39 -15.73 -50.67
N PRO A 30 -32.08 -14.59 -50.94
CA PRO A 30 -32.02 -13.28 -50.26
C PRO A 30 -33.35 -12.45 -50.22
N ALA A 31 -33.23 -11.19 -49.76
CA ALA A 31 -33.93 -9.97 -50.23
C ALA A 31 -34.86 -9.19 -49.24
N THR A 32 -34.35 -8.01 -48.83
CA THR A 32 -34.96 -6.66 -48.73
C THR A 32 -36.45 -6.45 -48.44
N SER A 33 -36.77 -5.65 -47.41
CA SER A 33 -37.64 -4.44 -47.47
C SER A 33 -37.78 -3.74 -46.09
N ILE A 34 -37.41 -2.45 -46.00
CA ILE A 34 -38.29 -1.27 -45.78
C ILE A 34 -38.64 -0.97 -44.30
N LEU A 35 -38.15 0.19 -43.84
CA LEU A 35 -38.48 0.89 -42.57
C LEU A 35 -39.98 1.18 -42.42
N PRO A 36 -40.48 1.30 -41.18
CA PRO A 36 -40.94 2.63 -40.78
C PRO A 36 -40.66 3.04 -39.32
N ASN A 37 -40.36 4.33 -39.17
CA ASN A 37 -40.68 5.23 -38.05
C ASN A 37 -40.32 4.82 -36.61
N ALA A 38 -39.19 5.36 -36.15
CA ALA A 38 -38.86 5.52 -34.74
C ALA A 38 -39.79 6.55 -34.05
N PRO A 39 -40.37 6.24 -32.87
CA PRO A 39 -40.77 7.25 -31.92
C PRO A 39 -39.55 7.64 -31.06
N PHE A 40 -39.40 8.94 -30.82
CA PHE A 40 -38.40 9.55 -29.94
C PHE A 40 -38.32 8.84 -28.58
N PRO A 41 -37.12 8.51 -28.05
CA PRO A 41 -36.99 8.03 -26.68
C PRO A 41 -37.28 9.19 -25.71
N GLN A 42 -38.22 8.95 -24.81
CA GLN A 42 -38.54 9.86 -23.71
C GLN A 42 -37.33 10.10 -22.81
N PRO A 43 -37.21 11.29 -22.19
CA PRO A 43 -36.13 11.60 -21.26
C PRO A 43 -36.17 10.64 -20.06
N ALA A 44 -34.98 10.19 -19.66
CA ALA A 44 -34.76 9.24 -18.58
C ALA A 44 -35.46 9.68 -17.27
N PRO A 45 -36.06 8.74 -16.50
CA PRO A 45 -36.69 9.05 -15.23
C PRO A 45 -35.68 9.60 -14.24
N ARG A 46 -36.08 10.68 -13.57
CA ARG A 46 -35.33 11.38 -12.52
C ARG A 46 -34.97 10.41 -11.38
N PRO A 47 -33.75 10.48 -10.79
CA PRO A 47 -33.33 9.57 -9.73
C PRO A 47 -34.27 9.64 -8.52
N PRO A 48 -34.49 8.52 -7.80
CA PRO A 48 -35.38 8.49 -6.65
C PRO A 48 -34.87 9.42 -5.54
N SER A 49 -35.78 10.23 -5.03
CA SER A 49 -35.58 11.07 -3.85
C SER A 49 -35.21 10.23 -2.62
N LEU A 50 -34.24 10.71 -1.85
CA LEU A 50 -33.80 10.19 -0.56
C LEU A 50 -34.99 9.76 0.33
N PRO A 51 -34.93 8.61 1.03
CA PRO A 51 -36.01 8.20 1.91
C PRO A 51 -36.15 9.18 3.08
N SER A 52 -37.38 9.62 3.31
CA SER A 52 -37.80 10.34 4.51
C SER A 52 -37.55 9.51 5.78
N THR A 53 -37.07 10.18 6.83
CA THR A 53 -36.91 9.64 8.20
C THR A 53 -38.16 8.89 8.69
N PRO A 54 -38.04 7.70 9.31
CA PRO A 54 -39.19 6.99 9.85
C PRO A 54 -39.73 7.69 11.11
N THR A 55 -41.05 7.84 11.18
CA THR A 55 -41.79 8.19 12.40
C THR A 55 -41.85 7.03 13.39
N THR A 56 -41.98 7.35 14.67
CA THR A 56 -41.85 6.48 15.87
C THR A 56 -42.89 5.34 16.02
N ALA A 57 -43.56 4.91 14.96
CA ALA A 57 -44.60 3.87 15.03
C ALA A 57 -44.23 2.52 14.36
N ASP A 58 -43.17 2.45 13.54
CA ASP A 58 -42.82 1.23 12.79
C ASP A 58 -41.72 0.35 13.43
N LEU A 59 -41.35 0.61 14.69
CA LEU A 59 -40.24 -0.05 15.39
C LEU A 59 -40.64 -1.24 16.28
N ALA A 60 -41.74 -1.93 15.95
CA ALA A 60 -42.30 -2.98 16.80
C ALA A 60 -42.63 -4.28 16.05
N SER A 61 -41.74 -4.80 15.21
CA SER A 61 -41.65 -6.24 14.91
C SER A 61 -40.47 -6.55 13.97
N GLY A 62 -39.45 -7.25 14.48
CA GLY A 62 -38.41 -7.89 13.64
C GLY A 62 -36.96 -7.54 13.99
N ILE A 63 -36.51 -7.80 15.21
CA ILE A 63 -35.08 -7.85 15.52
C ILE A 63 -34.61 -9.29 15.24
N ASN A 64 -33.74 -9.48 14.25
CA ASN A 64 -33.11 -10.78 14.00
C ASN A 64 -32.10 -11.07 15.14
N PRO A 65 -32.32 -12.10 15.99
CA PRO A 65 -31.48 -12.36 17.17
C PRO A 65 -30.00 -12.57 16.84
N HIS A 66 -29.71 -13.17 15.68
CA HIS A 66 -28.33 -13.39 15.20
C HIS A 66 -27.57 -12.08 14.98
N SER A 67 -28.21 -11.08 14.36
CA SER A 67 -27.59 -9.78 14.08
C SER A 67 -27.26 -8.99 15.35
N SER A 68 -28.07 -9.15 16.42
CA SER A 68 -27.83 -8.46 17.69
C SER A 68 -26.70 -9.09 18.51
N TYR A 69 -26.52 -10.40 18.41
CA TYR A 69 -25.39 -11.11 19.01
C TYR A 69 -24.07 -10.73 18.32
N GLU A 70 -24.03 -10.76 16.99
CA GLU A 70 -22.84 -10.37 16.22
C GLU A 70 -22.40 -8.93 16.53
N ASN A 71 -23.36 -7.99 16.58
CA ASN A 71 -23.10 -6.60 16.94
C ASN A 71 -22.52 -6.46 18.37
N PHE A 72 -22.99 -7.29 19.31
CA PHE A 72 -22.47 -7.29 20.68
C PHE A 72 -21.04 -7.83 20.72
N THR A 73 -20.79 -8.98 20.11
CA THR A 73 -19.46 -9.61 20.08
C THR A 73 -18.45 -8.70 19.37
N GLU A 74 -18.87 -8.02 18.31
CA GLU A 74 -18.06 -7.01 17.63
C GLU A 74 -17.74 -5.82 18.55
N LEU A 75 -18.72 -5.30 19.31
CA LEU A 75 -18.50 -4.23 20.28
C LEU A 75 -17.44 -4.64 21.32
N VAL A 76 -17.56 -5.85 21.89
CA VAL A 76 -16.65 -6.34 22.92
C VAL A 76 -15.23 -6.52 22.38
N HIS A 77 -15.07 -7.18 21.22
CA HIS A 77 -13.76 -7.34 20.59
C HIS A 77 -13.11 -5.99 20.23
N LYS A 78 -13.88 -5.04 19.66
CA LYS A 78 -13.37 -3.69 19.38
C LYS A 78 -12.84 -3.01 20.63
N ARG A 79 -13.47 -3.22 21.79
CA ARG A 79 -13.03 -2.62 23.06
C ARG A 79 -11.77 -3.26 23.60
N ILE A 80 -11.66 -4.58 23.55
CA ILE A 80 -10.43 -5.31 23.90
C ILE A 80 -9.25 -4.77 23.07
N LEU A 81 -9.41 -4.71 21.74
CA LEU A 81 -8.39 -4.18 20.84
C LEU A 81 -8.05 -2.72 21.15
N THR A 82 -9.05 -1.89 21.50
CA THR A 82 -8.83 -0.49 21.86
C THR A 82 -7.92 -0.37 23.10
N PHE A 83 -8.16 -1.14 24.16
CA PHE A 83 -7.34 -1.07 25.38
C PHE A 83 -5.93 -1.62 25.17
N GLN A 84 -5.79 -2.73 24.43
CA GLN A 84 -4.49 -3.27 24.04
C GLN A 84 -3.68 -2.26 23.20
N TYR A 85 -4.35 -1.60 22.24
CA TYR A 85 -3.76 -0.55 21.41
C TYR A 85 -3.29 0.64 22.26
N LEU A 86 -4.15 1.15 23.16
CA LEU A 86 -3.79 2.26 24.05
C LEU A 86 -2.60 1.93 24.96
N LYS A 87 -2.55 0.70 25.50
CA LYS A 87 -1.43 0.22 26.32
C LYS A 87 -0.13 0.21 25.50
N ARG A 88 -0.12 -0.47 24.36
CA ARG A 88 1.06 -0.57 23.49
C ARG A 88 1.53 0.79 22.99
N ALA A 89 0.60 1.71 22.70
CA ALA A 89 0.93 3.08 22.28
C ALA A 89 1.62 3.87 23.42
N HIS A 90 1.16 3.73 24.67
CA HIS A 90 1.83 4.34 25.82
C HIS A 90 3.18 3.67 26.18
N GLU A 91 3.35 2.40 25.84
CA GLU A 91 4.62 1.69 25.99
C GLU A 91 5.68 2.10 24.95
N GLY A 92 5.31 2.89 23.93
CA GLY A 92 6.18 3.22 22.79
C GLY A 92 6.49 2.02 21.90
N ARG A 93 5.63 0.99 21.92
CA ARG A 93 5.80 -0.23 21.13
C ARG A 93 5.11 -0.18 19.77
N ILE A 94 4.15 0.73 19.60
CA ILE A 94 3.42 0.91 18.36
C ILE A 94 3.26 2.39 18.04
N HIS A 95 3.11 2.68 16.76
CA HIS A 95 2.85 4.03 16.29
C HIS A 95 1.36 4.38 16.49
N TRP A 96 1.11 5.57 17.02
CA TRP A 96 -0.22 6.16 17.05
C TRP A 96 -0.69 6.38 15.61
N PHE A 97 -1.77 5.71 15.21
CA PHE A 97 -2.32 5.63 13.85
C PHE A 97 -1.28 5.49 12.72
N ASN A 98 -0.19 4.75 12.94
CA ASN A 98 0.93 4.62 11.99
C ASN A 98 1.64 5.94 11.65
N THR A 99 1.41 7.03 12.39
CA THR A 99 2.02 8.33 12.12
C THR A 99 3.23 8.63 13.00
N VAL A 100 3.18 8.31 14.30
CA VAL A 100 4.27 8.65 15.23
C VAL A 100 4.35 7.67 16.39
N CYS A 101 5.56 7.27 16.75
CA CYS A 101 5.80 6.49 17.96
C CYS A 101 6.09 7.46 19.10
N LEU A 102 5.21 7.50 20.10
CA LEU A 102 5.40 8.34 21.28
C LEU A 102 6.18 7.54 22.33
N SER A 103 7.30 8.10 22.77
CA SER A 103 8.11 7.60 23.87
C SER A 103 7.45 7.89 25.22
N LYS A 104 7.91 7.23 26.30
CA LYS A 104 7.44 7.56 27.66
C LYS A 104 7.75 9.02 28.01
N GLU A 105 8.87 9.54 27.50
CA GLU A 105 9.32 10.91 27.70
C GLU A 105 8.31 11.93 27.10
N ASP A 106 7.70 11.61 25.96
CA ASP A 106 6.66 12.46 25.36
C ASP A 106 5.42 12.56 26.25
N PHE A 107 5.06 11.48 26.94
CA PHE A 107 3.97 11.47 27.91
C PHE A 107 4.33 12.18 29.23
N VAL A 108 5.62 12.34 29.55
CA VAL A 108 6.08 13.14 30.69
C VAL A 108 5.82 14.63 30.45
N ALA A 109 5.75 15.07 29.18
CA ALA A 109 5.40 16.45 28.79
C ALA A 109 3.93 16.83 29.06
N LEU A 110 3.05 15.86 29.40
CA LEU A 110 1.72 16.17 29.93
C LEU A 110 1.82 16.90 31.28
N ASP A 111 0.84 17.78 31.55
CA ASP A 111 0.79 18.56 32.79
C ASP A 111 0.88 17.65 34.04
N LYS A 112 1.78 18.03 34.95
CA LYS A 112 2.16 17.19 36.10
C LYS A 112 1.00 16.99 37.07
N ASP A 113 0.18 18.01 37.27
CA ASP A 113 -0.94 17.98 38.21
C ASP A 113 -2.12 17.20 37.62
N ASP A 114 -2.38 17.35 36.32
CA ASP A 114 -3.37 16.56 35.59
C ASP A 114 -3.02 15.07 35.56
N ARG A 115 -1.75 14.72 35.31
CA ARG A 115 -1.29 13.33 35.32
C ARG A 115 -1.45 12.72 36.70
N LYS A 116 -1.03 13.42 37.77
CA LYS A 116 -1.14 12.92 39.16
C LYS A 116 -2.58 12.67 39.58
N ARG A 117 -3.49 13.61 39.30
CA ARG A 117 -4.93 13.46 39.57
C ARG A 117 -5.50 12.25 38.82
N ARG A 118 -5.11 12.09 37.55
CA ARG A 118 -5.58 10.98 36.70
C ARG A 118 -5.04 9.62 37.15
N THR A 119 -3.77 9.53 37.55
CA THR A 119 -3.18 8.30 38.11
C THR A 119 -3.98 7.83 39.33
N GLY A 120 -4.32 8.74 40.24
CA GLY A 120 -5.17 8.41 41.40
C GLY A 120 -6.54 7.88 40.99
N GLY A 121 -7.18 8.52 40.00
CA GLY A 121 -8.45 8.03 39.44
C GLY A 121 -8.35 6.65 38.80
N PHE A 122 -7.31 6.40 38.01
CA PHE A 122 -7.08 5.08 37.38
C PHE A 122 -6.83 3.98 38.41
N PHE A 123 -6.08 4.29 39.47
CA PHE A 123 -5.83 3.34 40.54
C PHE A 123 -7.12 2.99 41.30
N ILE A 124 -7.89 3.99 41.71
CA ILE A 124 -9.19 3.80 42.39
C ILE A 124 -10.11 2.96 41.51
N LEU A 125 -10.19 3.26 40.21
CA LEU A 125 -11.01 2.50 39.27
C LEU A 125 -10.56 1.05 39.14
N GLY A 126 -9.26 0.81 38.91
CA GLY A 126 -8.71 -0.54 38.79
C GLY A 126 -8.90 -1.38 40.05
N ALA A 127 -8.61 -0.79 41.22
CA ALA A 127 -8.78 -1.46 42.51
C ALA A 127 -10.26 -1.75 42.83
N SER A 128 -11.19 -0.91 42.38
CA SER A 128 -12.64 -1.13 42.55
C SER A 128 -13.21 -2.16 41.55
N LEU A 129 -12.60 -2.29 40.37
CA LEU A 129 -12.99 -3.28 39.36
C LEU A 129 -12.56 -4.70 39.70
N ALA A 130 -11.39 -4.87 40.34
CA ALA A 130 -10.81 -6.17 40.59
C ALA A 130 -11.73 -7.13 41.39
N PRO A 131 -12.37 -6.73 42.51
CA PRO A 131 -13.30 -7.61 43.23
C PRO A 131 -14.59 -7.93 42.45
N ILE A 132 -14.97 -7.07 41.48
CA ILE A 132 -16.17 -7.28 40.67
C ILE A 132 -15.94 -8.43 39.67
N LEU A 133 -14.70 -8.66 39.23
CA LEU A 133 -14.33 -9.78 38.36
C LEU A 133 -14.61 -11.15 39.00
N ASP A 134 -14.74 -11.25 40.32
CA ASP A 134 -15.05 -12.52 41.00
C ASP A 134 -16.55 -12.87 40.94
N ASN A 135 -17.42 -11.96 40.51
CA ASN A 135 -18.86 -12.23 40.40
C ASN A 135 -19.15 -13.24 39.29
N THR A 136 -19.66 -14.41 39.66
CA THR A 136 -19.97 -15.50 38.72
C THR A 136 -21.33 -15.37 38.05
N ASN A 137 -22.25 -14.55 38.59
CA ASN A 137 -23.54 -14.27 37.96
C ASN A 137 -23.42 -13.08 36.98
N PRO A 138 -23.69 -13.25 35.67
CA PRO A 138 -23.50 -12.18 34.69
C PRO A 138 -24.39 -10.95 34.87
N ASN A 139 -25.62 -11.11 35.38
CA ASN A 139 -26.52 -9.98 35.61
C ASN A 139 -26.07 -9.16 36.83
N ASP A 140 -25.65 -9.83 37.90
CA ASP A 140 -25.13 -9.16 39.09
C ASP A 140 -23.77 -8.51 38.80
N TYR A 141 -22.94 -9.14 37.96
CA TYR A 141 -21.69 -8.58 37.46
C TYR A 141 -21.91 -7.25 36.71
N VAL A 142 -22.81 -7.23 35.71
CA VAL A 142 -23.11 -5.99 34.96
C VAL A 142 -23.74 -4.93 35.88
N ARG A 143 -24.60 -5.33 36.83
CA ARG A 143 -25.19 -4.41 37.80
C ARG A 143 -24.14 -3.80 38.72
N ALA A 144 -23.21 -4.60 39.24
CA ALA A 144 -22.10 -4.15 40.08
C ALA A 144 -21.19 -3.18 39.31
N LEU A 145 -20.85 -3.48 38.06
CA LEU A 145 -20.09 -2.57 37.20
C LEU A 145 -20.80 -1.23 37.01
N MET A 146 -22.10 -1.26 36.75
CA MET A 146 -22.89 -0.03 36.58
C MET A 146 -22.91 0.83 37.84
N VAL A 147 -23.12 0.23 39.02
CA VAL A 147 -23.14 0.95 40.30
C VAL A 147 -21.76 1.50 40.61
N MET A 148 -20.69 0.69 40.50
CA MET A 148 -19.32 1.12 40.74
C MET A 148 -18.92 2.29 39.83
N LEU A 149 -19.20 2.23 38.52
CA LEU A 149 -18.87 3.31 37.61
C LEU A 149 -19.68 4.58 37.88
N GLN A 150 -20.89 4.47 38.42
CA GLN A 150 -21.68 5.62 38.87
C GLN A 150 -21.09 6.26 40.13
N GLU A 151 -20.63 5.45 41.09
CA GLU A 151 -19.93 5.91 42.29
C GLU A 151 -18.60 6.58 41.92
N PHE A 152 -17.85 5.99 40.98
CA PHE A 152 -16.60 6.55 40.45
C PHE A 152 -16.83 7.91 39.78
N GLU A 153 -17.86 8.04 38.93
CA GLU A 153 -18.23 9.32 38.32
C GLU A 153 -18.61 10.36 39.38
N TYR A 154 -19.33 9.96 40.45
CA TYR A 154 -19.68 10.88 41.54
C TYR A 154 -18.45 11.37 42.32
N HIS A 155 -17.53 10.45 42.61
CA HIS A 155 -16.29 10.74 43.32
C HIS A 155 -15.41 11.72 42.53
N THR A 156 -15.25 11.47 41.23
CA THR A 156 -14.35 12.23 40.34
C THR A 156 -14.94 13.53 39.77
N ASN A 157 -16.24 13.81 39.96
CA ASN A 157 -16.86 15.04 39.45
C ASN A 157 -16.50 16.28 40.30
N GLU A 158 -15.95 17.31 39.66
CA GLU A 158 -15.46 18.53 40.32
C GLU A 158 -16.52 19.63 40.50
N ASN A 159 -17.74 19.48 39.93
CA ASN A 159 -18.75 20.54 39.96
C ASN A 159 -19.70 20.41 41.17
N PRO A 160 -19.63 21.33 42.17
CA PRO A 160 -20.43 21.23 43.40
C PRO A 160 -21.95 21.33 43.15
N ARG A 161 -22.38 22.07 42.12
CA ARG A 161 -23.81 22.22 41.76
C ARG A 161 -24.43 20.93 41.20
N GLN A 162 -23.64 20.10 40.50
CA GLN A 162 -24.10 18.80 40.01
C GLN A 162 -24.11 17.73 41.11
N LYS A 163 -23.13 17.75 42.03
CA LYS A 163 -23.13 16.90 43.24
C LYS A 163 -24.42 17.07 44.05
N MET A 164 -24.87 18.32 44.22
CA MET A 164 -26.10 18.66 44.95
C MET A 164 -27.39 18.22 44.22
N LYS A 165 -27.47 18.35 42.89
CA LYS A 165 -28.61 17.87 42.07
C LYS A 165 -28.81 16.35 42.12
N MET A 166 -27.72 15.59 42.17
CA MET A 166 -27.76 14.12 42.28
C MET A 166 -28.09 13.66 43.71
N PHE A 167 -27.75 14.45 44.73
CA PHE A 167 -28.12 14.23 46.13
C PHE A 167 -29.64 14.29 46.34
N PHE A 168 -30.33 15.27 45.75
CA PHE A 168 -31.80 15.38 45.80
C PHE A 168 -32.55 14.30 45.01
N ARG A 169 -31.88 13.56 44.13
CA ARG A 169 -32.46 12.40 43.44
C ARG A 169 -32.45 11.14 44.33
N LYS A 170 -31.52 11.07 45.30
CA LYS A 170 -31.42 10.00 46.30
C LYS A 170 -32.55 10.04 47.34
N SER A 171 -33.12 11.22 47.64
CA SER A 171 -34.19 11.34 48.65
C SER A 171 -35.60 10.96 48.16
N LYS A 172 -35.77 10.65 46.87
CA LYS A 172 -37.06 10.23 46.28
C LYS A 172 -37.23 8.71 46.19
N ILE A 173 -36.21 7.94 46.53
CA ILE A 173 -36.22 6.47 46.55
C ILE A 173 -35.95 6.09 48.01
N ASN A 174 -36.89 5.38 48.65
CA ASN A 174 -36.94 4.99 50.07
C ASN A 174 -37.61 5.98 51.03
N LYS A 175 -38.95 5.98 51.00
CA LYS A 175 -39.71 5.85 52.25
C LYS A 175 -40.29 4.43 52.23
N ASP A 176 -39.60 3.52 52.88
CA ASP A 176 -40.18 2.45 53.70
C ASP A 176 -39.03 1.67 54.36
N GLU A 177 -39.24 1.40 55.64
CA GLU A 177 -38.49 0.56 56.58
C GLU A 177 -37.23 1.10 57.28
N ASP A 178 -37.27 0.87 58.60
CA ASP A 178 -36.37 1.29 59.67
C ASP A 178 -34.92 0.80 59.51
N ALA A 179 -33.98 1.73 59.57
CA ALA A 179 -32.69 1.53 60.24
C ALA A 179 -32.04 2.89 60.54
N SER A 180 -31.63 3.05 61.79
CA SER A 180 -30.94 4.20 62.37
C SER A 180 -29.73 4.65 61.56
N PHE A 181 -29.77 5.90 61.08
CA PHE A 181 -28.66 6.59 60.44
C PHE A 181 -27.59 7.01 61.47
N GLN A 182 -26.35 6.56 61.25
CA GLN A 182 -25.13 7.19 61.79
C GLN A 182 -24.18 7.54 60.63
N GLU A 183 -23.53 8.70 60.77
CA GLU A 183 -22.79 9.44 59.76
C GLU A 183 -21.43 8.81 59.36
N SER A 184 -21.40 8.07 58.24
CA SER A 184 -20.26 7.98 57.31
C SER A 184 -20.69 7.25 56.03
N GLY A 185 -20.99 8.01 54.96
CA GLY A 185 -21.52 7.45 53.71
C GLY A 185 -20.47 6.70 52.89
N GLU A 186 -20.29 5.40 53.15
CA GLU A 186 -19.43 4.49 52.38
C GLU A 186 -20.05 4.13 51.02
N TYR A 187 -19.22 4.11 49.98
CA TYR A 187 -19.60 3.62 48.65
C TYR A 187 -19.86 2.10 48.69
N THR A 188 -20.72 1.60 47.80
CA THR A 188 -21.10 0.18 47.76
C THR A 188 -20.02 -0.68 47.11
N TYR A 189 -19.41 -0.20 46.02
CA TYR A 189 -18.38 -0.92 45.27
C TYR A 189 -17.11 -0.10 45.04
N LEU A 190 -17.17 1.22 45.16
CA LEU A 190 -15.99 2.08 44.99
C LEU A 190 -15.05 1.98 46.20
N PHE A 191 -13.85 1.49 45.97
CA PHE A 191 -12.78 1.42 46.95
C PHE A 191 -11.82 2.60 46.80
N VAL A 192 -11.71 3.44 47.84
CA VAL A 192 -10.83 4.62 47.86
C VAL A 192 -9.77 4.45 48.97
N PRO A 193 -8.65 3.78 48.68
CA PRO A 193 -7.61 3.54 49.67
C PRO A 193 -6.79 4.80 49.97
N ASN A 194 -6.23 4.87 51.17
CA ASN A 194 -5.18 5.83 51.49
C ASN A 194 -3.84 5.34 50.91
N ILE A 195 -3.23 6.13 50.03
CA ILE A 195 -2.01 5.78 49.31
C ILE A 195 -0.86 6.61 49.86
N PRO A 196 0.06 6.05 50.68
CA PRO A 196 1.10 6.81 51.37
C PRO A 196 2.32 7.13 50.49
N PHE A 197 2.25 6.85 49.19
CA PHE A 197 3.33 7.05 48.22
C PHE A 197 2.79 7.57 46.88
N GLU A 198 3.67 8.09 46.04
CA GLU A 198 3.30 8.55 44.69
C GLU A 198 3.15 7.37 43.73
N LEU A 199 2.02 7.30 43.04
CA LEU A 199 1.74 6.24 42.07
C LEU A 199 2.46 6.51 40.74
N ASP A 200 3.02 5.45 40.15
CA ASP A 200 3.54 5.50 38.78
C ASP A 200 2.38 5.50 37.77
N TYR A 201 2.35 6.51 36.90
CA TYR A 201 1.28 6.68 35.91
C TYR A 201 1.19 5.49 34.95
N PHE A 202 2.34 5.06 34.39
CA PHE A 202 2.38 4.04 33.35
C PHE A 202 1.99 2.67 33.91
N GLN A 203 2.60 2.27 35.03
CA GLN A 203 2.26 1.02 35.69
C GLN A 203 0.78 0.98 36.06
N THR A 204 0.24 2.07 36.63
CA THR A 204 -1.18 2.16 36.97
C THR A 204 -2.08 2.06 35.74
N PHE A 205 -1.73 2.76 34.66
CA PHE A 205 -2.51 2.76 33.42
C PHE A 205 -2.46 1.40 32.70
N TYR A 206 -1.30 0.75 32.64
CA TYR A 206 -1.14 -0.57 32.01
C TYR A 206 -1.95 -1.62 32.74
N THR A 207 -1.85 -1.64 34.08
CA THR A 207 -2.64 -2.55 34.91
C THR A 207 -4.13 -2.27 34.76
N LEU A 208 -4.55 -1.00 34.68
CA LEU A 208 -5.95 -0.67 34.40
C LEU A 208 -6.41 -1.21 33.03
N CYS A 209 -5.61 -1.04 31.97
CA CYS A 209 -5.92 -1.58 30.65
C CYS A 209 -6.07 -3.11 30.69
N ASP A 210 -5.19 -3.82 31.40
CA ASP A 210 -5.27 -5.27 31.54
C ASP A 210 -6.54 -5.70 32.28
N ILE A 211 -6.88 -5.03 33.39
CA ILE A 211 -8.14 -5.27 34.13
C ILE A 211 -9.36 -5.01 33.21
N LEU A 212 -9.34 -3.94 32.42
CA LEU A 212 -10.44 -3.63 31.50
C LEU A 212 -10.55 -4.68 30.38
N VAL A 213 -9.43 -5.20 29.88
CA VAL A 213 -9.45 -6.31 28.91
C VAL A 213 -10.11 -7.54 29.52
N GLU A 214 -9.80 -7.90 30.77
CA GLU A 214 -10.44 -9.02 31.48
C GLU A 214 -11.95 -8.78 31.69
N ILE A 215 -12.34 -7.55 32.04
CA ILE A 215 -13.75 -7.17 32.20
C ILE A 215 -14.55 -7.46 30.92
N TYR A 216 -13.97 -7.14 29.77
CA TYR A 216 -14.60 -7.37 28.46
C TYR A 216 -14.52 -8.82 28.00
N HIS A 217 -13.44 -9.57 28.30
CA HIS A 217 -13.39 -11.02 28.07
C HIS A 217 -14.48 -11.74 28.84
N LYS A 218 -14.75 -11.34 30.08
CA LYS A 218 -15.82 -11.93 30.90
C LYS A 218 -17.22 -11.71 30.31
N PHE A 219 -17.43 -10.67 29.49
CA PHE A 219 -18.67 -10.52 28.73
C PHE A 219 -18.84 -11.56 27.62
N LEU A 220 -17.80 -12.32 27.25
CA LEU A 220 -17.85 -13.37 26.23
C LEU A 220 -17.94 -14.78 26.82
N ILE A 221 -17.27 -15.04 27.95
CA ILE A 221 -17.03 -16.41 28.46
C ILE A 221 -18.24 -17.00 29.21
N ASP A 222 -19.07 -16.17 29.85
CA ASP A 222 -20.16 -16.66 30.75
C ASP A 222 -21.57 -16.20 30.34
N THR A 223 -21.73 -15.59 29.15
CA THR A 223 -22.97 -14.91 28.75
C THR A 223 -23.68 -15.58 27.57
N ALA A 224 -23.09 -16.63 26.99
CA ALA A 224 -23.52 -17.30 25.76
C ALA A 224 -25.00 -17.75 25.74
N ASN A 225 -25.61 -17.96 26.92
CA ASN A 225 -27.01 -18.41 27.08
C ASN A 225 -27.94 -17.38 27.75
N LEU A 226 -27.46 -16.16 28.03
CA LEU A 226 -28.19 -15.13 28.80
C LEU A 226 -28.55 -13.88 27.97
N TRP A 227 -28.44 -13.99 26.64
CA TRP A 227 -28.71 -12.91 25.70
C TRP A 227 -30.17 -12.47 25.73
N SER A 228 -30.40 -11.37 26.42
CA SER A 228 -31.64 -10.61 26.37
C SER A 228 -31.32 -9.19 25.90
N GLY A 229 -32.28 -8.54 25.23
CA GLY A 229 -32.13 -7.13 24.87
C GLY A 229 -31.77 -6.24 26.07
N SER A 230 -32.30 -6.56 27.26
CA SER A 230 -31.98 -5.88 28.52
C SER A 230 -30.53 -6.07 28.99
N PHE A 231 -29.95 -7.25 28.78
CA PHE A 231 -28.54 -7.52 29.13
C PHE A 231 -27.60 -6.72 28.22
N VAL A 232 -27.84 -6.78 26.91
CA VAL A 232 -27.07 -6.04 25.90
C VAL A 232 -27.15 -4.53 26.13
N GLU A 233 -28.34 -4.01 26.45
CA GLU A 233 -28.51 -2.59 26.79
C GLU A 233 -27.70 -2.19 28.04
N SER A 234 -27.67 -3.06 29.05
CA SER A 234 -26.93 -2.81 30.29
C SER A 234 -25.42 -2.81 30.06
N VAL A 235 -24.88 -3.76 29.29
CA VAL A 235 -23.47 -3.76 28.87
C VAL A 235 -23.14 -2.53 28.01
N THR A 236 -24.04 -2.13 27.12
CA THR A 236 -23.85 -0.93 26.28
C THR A 236 -23.76 0.35 27.14
N LYS A 237 -24.53 0.42 28.24
CA LYS A 237 -24.42 1.53 29.22
C LYS A 237 -23.09 1.51 29.96
N VAL A 238 -22.57 0.33 30.33
CA VAL A 238 -21.23 0.16 30.91
C VAL A 238 -20.16 0.63 29.91
N ASP A 239 -20.21 0.16 28.66
CA ASP A 239 -19.30 0.55 27.57
C ASP A 239 -19.32 2.06 27.33
N GLY A 240 -20.49 2.69 27.35
CA GLY A 240 -20.63 4.15 27.24
C GLY A 240 -19.87 4.92 28.32
N ARG A 241 -19.75 4.38 29.54
CA ARG A 241 -18.97 4.99 30.63
C ARG A 241 -17.48 4.78 30.42
N PHE A 242 -17.05 3.58 30.04
CA PHE A 242 -15.63 3.32 29.71
C PHE A 242 -15.15 4.14 28.51
N LYS A 243 -15.99 4.38 27.49
CA LYS A 243 -15.66 5.26 26.36
C LYS A 243 -15.28 6.67 26.77
N LYS A 244 -15.85 7.21 27.85
CA LYS A 244 -15.46 8.55 28.34
C LYS A 244 -14.00 8.55 28.80
N ILE A 245 -13.58 7.48 29.46
CA ILE A 245 -12.20 7.29 29.92
C ILE A 245 -11.26 7.14 28.71
N ILE A 246 -11.63 6.26 27.76
CA ILE A 246 -10.91 6.09 26.48
C ILE A 246 -10.75 7.44 25.79
N SER A 247 -11.84 8.19 25.61
CA SER A 247 -11.82 9.47 24.91
C SER A 247 -10.89 10.50 25.57
N SER A 248 -10.83 10.53 26.90
CA SER A 248 -9.91 11.41 27.62
C SER A 248 -8.45 11.05 27.34
N VAL A 249 -8.13 9.76 27.32
CA VAL A 249 -6.76 9.29 27.08
C VAL A 249 -6.37 9.48 25.61
N THR A 250 -7.24 9.10 24.68
CA THR A 250 -7.03 9.25 23.23
C THR A 250 -6.79 10.71 22.83
N LYS A 251 -7.52 11.66 23.41
CA LYS A 251 -7.31 13.10 23.14
C LYS A 251 -5.90 13.57 23.47
N ASP A 252 -5.32 13.05 24.55
CA ASP A 252 -3.97 13.43 24.96
C ASP A 252 -2.92 12.83 24.02
N ILE A 253 -3.09 11.56 23.65
CA ILE A 253 -2.22 10.92 22.64
C ILE A 253 -2.32 11.66 21.31
N ASP A 254 -3.53 12.00 20.85
CA ASP A 254 -3.74 12.79 19.63
C ASP A 254 -3.04 14.14 19.68
N GLN A 255 -3.08 14.82 20.83
CA GLN A 255 -2.45 16.12 21.00
C GLN A 255 -0.92 16.01 20.99
N LEU A 256 -0.36 15.02 21.70
CA LEU A 256 1.08 14.74 21.68
C LEU A 256 1.55 14.36 20.27
N ALA A 257 0.82 13.47 19.59
CA ALA A 257 1.12 13.04 18.24
C ALA A 257 1.11 14.22 17.25
N ARG A 258 0.09 15.09 17.31
CA ARG A 258 0.02 16.30 16.48
C ARG A 258 1.18 17.25 16.74
N ASN A 259 1.64 17.37 17.98
CA ASN A 259 2.77 18.23 18.32
C ASN A 259 4.08 17.66 17.77
N ALA A 260 4.32 16.36 17.97
CA ALA A 260 5.49 15.67 17.43
C ALA A 260 5.54 15.77 15.89
N ILE A 261 4.42 15.50 15.21
CA ILE A 261 4.33 15.64 13.75
C ILE A 261 4.59 17.09 13.30
N LYS A 262 4.08 18.10 14.03
CA LYS A 262 4.31 19.51 13.70
C LYS A 262 5.76 19.92 13.88
N GLU A 263 6.44 19.42 14.92
CA GLU A 263 7.87 19.70 15.15
C GLU A 263 8.72 19.07 14.05
N GLU A 264 8.42 17.84 13.65
CA GLU A 264 9.07 17.16 12.51
C GLU A 264 8.83 17.89 11.18
N LEU A 265 7.58 18.30 10.88
CA LEU A 265 7.29 19.05 9.66
C LEU A 265 7.99 20.42 9.63
N ARG A 266 8.09 21.10 10.78
CA ARG A 266 8.78 22.40 10.90
C ARG A 266 10.29 22.27 10.71
N SER A 267 10.90 21.19 11.20
CA SER A 267 12.32 20.93 10.97
C SER A 267 12.59 20.78 9.46
N ILE A 268 11.72 20.05 8.77
CA ILE A 268 11.77 19.85 7.31
C ILE A 268 11.54 21.17 6.54
N ASP A 269 10.51 21.95 6.87
CA ASP A 269 10.20 23.23 6.20
C ASP A 269 11.32 24.26 6.37
N SER A 270 11.94 24.31 7.56
CA SER A 270 13.06 25.21 7.84
C SER A 270 14.31 24.88 7.01
N MET A 271 14.54 23.59 6.72
CA MET A 271 15.61 23.13 5.84
C MET A 271 15.33 23.46 4.36
N ILE A 272 14.07 23.36 3.93
CA ILE A 272 13.65 23.66 2.56
C ILE A 272 13.78 25.16 2.25
N MET A 273 13.33 26.03 3.17
CA MET A 273 13.31 27.49 2.97
C MET A 273 14.70 28.14 2.95
N MET A 274 15.72 27.54 3.58
CA MET A 274 17.10 28.05 3.52
C MET A 274 17.78 27.84 2.15
N SER A 275 17.19 27.05 1.24
CA SER A 275 17.80 26.66 -0.04
C SER A 275 17.25 27.40 -1.28
N SER A 276 16.23 28.24 -1.11
CA SER A 276 15.49 28.87 -2.22
C SER A 276 15.81 30.36 -2.36
N GLY A 277 16.98 30.68 -2.92
CA GLY A 277 17.38 32.04 -3.29
C GLY A 277 17.47 32.22 -4.82
N ASN A 278 16.53 33.00 -5.38
CA ASN A 278 16.54 33.75 -6.64
C ASN A 278 17.43 33.30 -7.82
N ASN A 279 16.84 33.05 -9.01
CA ASN A 279 16.95 34.01 -10.13
C ASN A 279 16.16 33.63 -11.40
N SER A 280 15.60 34.68 -11.99
CA SER A 280 14.90 34.75 -13.28
C SER A 280 15.82 35.16 -14.45
N SER A 281 15.31 34.99 -15.69
CA SER A 281 15.75 35.54 -17.01
C SER A 281 16.73 34.64 -17.80
N ASN A 282 16.76 34.55 -19.14
CA ASN A 282 16.15 35.29 -20.27
C ASN A 282 16.26 34.39 -21.54
N ASN A 283 15.24 34.36 -22.41
CA ASN A 283 15.25 33.57 -23.66
C ASN A 283 15.82 34.37 -24.86
N LYS A 284 16.68 33.71 -25.66
CA LYS A 284 17.03 34.11 -27.03
C LYS A 284 16.52 33.03 -28.00
N LYS A 285 15.86 33.45 -29.09
CA LYS A 285 15.33 32.60 -30.15
C LYS A 285 16.36 32.42 -31.27
N ASP A 286 16.70 31.18 -31.59
CA ASP A 286 17.22 30.78 -32.90
C ASP A 286 16.20 29.88 -33.60
N LYS A 287 16.16 29.93 -34.93
CA LYS A 287 15.19 29.22 -35.78
C LYS A 287 15.61 27.75 -35.95
N GLU A 288 14.82 26.81 -35.44
CA GLU A 288 15.03 25.36 -35.63
C GLU A 288 13.97 24.71 -36.53
N LYS A 289 14.38 23.60 -37.16
CA LYS A 289 13.55 22.68 -37.96
C LYS A 289 12.58 21.93 -37.03
N GLU A 290 11.35 21.70 -37.50
CA GLU A 290 10.36 20.86 -36.82
C GLU A 290 10.91 19.44 -36.58
N LYS A 291 10.72 18.90 -35.36
CA LYS A 291 11.10 17.54 -34.95
C LYS A 291 9.84 16.79 -34.51
N ASP A 292 9.60 15.60 -35.05
CA ASP A 292 8.35 14.85 -34.83
C ASP A 292 8.59 13.59 -33.97
N MET A 293 7.78 13.36 -32.94
CA MET A 293 7.89 12.23 -32.00
C MET A 293 6.65 11.34 -31.94
N ASN A 294 6.88 10.04 -31.75
CA ASN A 294 5.83 9.08 -31.37
C ASN A 294 6.04 8.59 -29.94
N VAL A 295 5.03 8.69 -29.10
CA VAL A 295 4.93 7.90 -27.87
C VAL A 295 3.94 6.77 -28.14
N SER A 296 4.40 5.52 -28.11
CA SER A 296 3.49 4.38 -28.12
C SER A 296 3.15 4.04 -26.67
N ILE A 297 1.88 4.18 -26.28
CA ILE A 297 1.29 3.81 -24.99
C ILE A 297 0.33 2.64 -25.20
N ASN A 298 0.77 1.40 -25.09
CA ASN A 298 -0.11 0.25 -25.04
C ASN A 298 -0.08 -0.31 -23.61
N SER A 299 -1.14 -0.16 -22.81
CA SER A 299 -1.22 -0.96 -21.58
C SER A 299 -2.65 -1.29 -21.20
N ASP A 300 -2.87 -2.51 -20.72
CA ASP A 300 -4.13 -3.02 -20.17
C ASP A 300 -4.44 -2.51 -18.74
N SER A 301 -3.57 -1.72 -18.14
CA SER A 301 -3.75 -1.17 -16.79
C SER A 301 -2.88 0.08 -16.61
N TRP A 302 -3.45 1.15 -16.02
CA TRP A 302 -2.85 2.32 -15.35
C TRP A 302 -1.53 3.01 -15.85
N ASP A 303 -0.80 2.52 -16.85
CA ASP A 303 0.48 3.07 -17.35
C ASP A 303 0.31 4.41 -18.12
N GLY A 304 -0.94 4.88 -18.29
CA GLY A 304 -1.23 6.23 -18.79
C GLY A 304 -0.78 7.38 -17.86
N PHE A 305 -0.48 7.10 -16.59
CA PHE A 305 -0.06 8.14 -15.63
C PHE A 305 1.37 8.64 -15.84
N VAL A 306 2.32 7.77 -16.23
CA VAL A 306 3.73 8.17 -16.43
C VAL A 306 3.95 8.89 -17.76
N ALA A 307 3.07 8.67 -18.74
CA ALA A 307 3.17 9.32 -20.05
C ALA A 307 2.83 10.81 -20.00
N GLY A 308 2.00 11.24 -19.05
CA GLY A 308 1.60 12.64 -18.86
C GLY A 308 2.80 13.58 -18.67
N PRO A 309 3.59 13.39 -17.60
CA PRO A 309 4.77 14.22 -17.34
C PRO A 309 5.80 14.18 -18.48
N ALA A 310 6.00 13.02 -19.12
CA ALA A 310 6.91 12.90 -20.26
C ALA A 310 6.43 13.72 -21.46
N ALA A 311 5.15 13.58 -21.83
CA ALA A 311 4.52 14.33 -22.92
C ALA A 311 4.55 15.84 -22.66
N GLU A 312 4.24 16.25 -21.44
CA GLU A 312 4.27 17.66 -21.04
C GLU A 312 5.68 18.23 -21.15
N TYR A 313 6.69 17.56 -20.60
CA TYR A 313 8.09 18.01 -20.68
C TYR A 313 8.53 18.19 -22.13
N ILE A 314 8.25 17.20 -22.98
CA ILE A 314 8.57 17.20 -24.41
C ILE A 314 7.87 18.36 -25.14
N LEU A 315 6.58 18.55 -24.90
CA LEU A 315 5.77 19.55 -25.60
C LEU A 315 5.95 20.99 -25.04
N ARG A 316 6.81 21.20 -24.04
CA ARG A 316 7.29 22.55 -23.69
C ARG A 316 8.07 23.19 -24.83
N ARG A 317 8.71 22.39 -25.68
CA ARG A 317 9.35 22.87 -26.91
C ARG A 317 8.32 23.05 -28.02
N PRO A 318 8.22 24.24 -28.63
CA PRO A 318 7.19 24.52 -29.63
C PRO A 318 7.38 23.72 -30.93
N GLU A 319 8.61 23.33 -31.27
CA GLU A 319 8.98 22.57 -32.47
C GLU A 319 8.65 21.08 -32.40
N ASN A 320 8.34 20.57 -31.20
CA ASN A 320 8.03 19.16 -30.99
C ASN A 320 6.54 18.88 -31.25
N HIS A 321 6.28 17.84 -32.04
CA HIS A 321 4.96 17.21 -32.17
C HIS A 321 4.95 15.83 -31.56
N LEU A 322 3.80 15.43 -31.03
CA LEU A 322 3.63 14.14 -30.37
C LEU A 322 2.45 13.36 -30.95
N THR A 323 2.66 12.08 -31.22
CA THR A 323 1.56 11.13 -31.40
C THR A 323 1.54 10.11 -30.29
N ILE A 324 0.36 9.82 -29.75
CA ILE A 324 0.12 8.87 -28.67
C ILE A 324 -0.62 7.66 -29.25
N GLY A 325 0.08 6.55 -29.44
CA GLY A 325 -0.49 5.31 -29.97
C GLY A 325 -0.93 4.34 -28.88
N THR A 326 -2.19 3.92 -28.83
CA THR A 326 -2.71 3.00 -27.80
C THR A 326 -3.67 1.94 -28.30
N ALA A 327 -3.87 0.84 -27.57
CA ALA A 327 -4.90 -0.13 -27.91
C ALA A 327 -6.29 0.51 -27.95
N VAL A 328 -7.17 -0.03 -28.80
CA VAL A 328 -8.51 0.54 -29.09
C VAL A 328 -9.30 0.86 -27.81
N ARG A 329 -9.29 -0.05 -26.83
CA ARG A 329 -9.99 0.09 -25.55
C ARG A 329 -9.55 1.30 -24.70
N HIS A 330 -8.38 1.88 -24.99
CA HIS A 330 -7.77 2.97 -24.21
C HIS A 330 -7.68 4.30 -24.96
N ILE A 331 -8.29 4.40 -26.15
CA ILE A 331 -8.20 5.59 -27.00
C ILE A 331 -8.69 6.86 -26.31
N GLU A 332 -9.68 6.77 -25.42
CA GLU A 332 -10.18 7.94 -24.68
C GLU A 332 -9.16 8.49 -23.68
N HIS A 333 -8.35 7.64 -23.05
CA HIS A 333 -7.25 8.09 -22.19
C HIS A 333 -6.17 8.82 -23.00
N ALA A 334 -5.79 8.27 -24.16
CA ALA A 334 -4.84 8.94 -25.05
C ALA A 334 -5.37 10.29 -25.57
N ARG A 335 -6.67 10.36 -25.92
CA ARG A 335 -7.32 11.62 -26.32
C ARG A 335 -7.35 12.63 -25.18
N ALA A 336 -7.65 12.19 -23.96
CA ALA A 336 -7.63 13.07 -22.79
C ALA A 336 -6.23 13.63 -22.52
N LEU A 337 -5.19 12.80 -22.65
CA LEU A 337 -3.80 13.23 -22.52
C LEU A 337 -3.36 14.19 -23.64
N ALA A 338 -3.79 13.97 -24.88
CA ALA A 338 -3.44 14.85 -26.01
C ALA A 338 -4.17 16.20 -25.97
N ARG A 339 -5.40 16.25 -25.46
CA ARG A 339 -6.31 17.41 -25.52
C ARG A 339 -5.70 18.75 -25.07
N PRO A 340 -4.94 18.83 -23.96
CA PRO A 340 -4.35 20.10 -23.50
C PRO A 340 -3.35 20.71 -24.49
N PHE A 341 -2.80 19.91 -25.40
CA PHE A 341 -1.73 20.34 -26.31
C PHE A 341 -2.24 20.70 -27.72
N GLY A 342 -3.56 20.67 -27.96
CA GLY A 342 -4.17 21.06 -29.22
C GLY A 342 -3.64 20.25 -30.41
N SER A 343 -3.30 20.91 -31.51
CA SER A 343 -2.79 20.25 -32.73
C SER A 343 -1.39 19.66 -32.60
N ARG A 344 -0.67 19.93 -31.50
CA ARG A 344 0.70 19.42 -31.30
C ARG A 344 0.74 18.01 -30.70
N ALA A 345 -0.40 17.51 -30.18
CA ALA A 345 -0.51 16.13 -29.73
C ALA A 345 -1.71 15.44 -30.40
N THR A 346 -1.50 14.26 -30.97
CA THR A 346 -2.55 13.46 -31.60
C THR A 346 -2.65 12.09 -30.94
N ALA A 347 -3.86 11.59 -30.71
CA ALA A 347 -4.09 10.24 -30.19
C ALA A 347 -4.55 9.31 -31.32
N ILE A 348 -3.93 8.13 -31.41
CA ILE A 348 -4.27 7.11 -32.42
C ILE A 348 -4.45 5.73 -31.77
N THR A 349 -5.21 4.88 -32.44
CA THR A 349 -5.24 3.45 -32.09
C THR A 349 -4.06 2.74 -32.74
N LEU A 350 -3.26 2.04 -31.95
CA LEU A 350 -2.10 1.28 -32.40
C LEU A 350 -1.95 -0.01 -31.58
N ASP A 351 -2.06 -1.15 -32.26
CA ASP A 351 -1.68 -2.44 -31.71
C ASP A 351 -0.22 -2.72 -32.09
N VAL A 352 0.67 -2.73 -31.10
CA VAL A 352 2.11 -2.95 -31.29
C VAL A 352 2.45 -4.38 -31.73
N THR A 353 1.50 -5.32 -31.64
CA THR A 353 1.68 -6.68 -32.16
C THR A 353 1.38 -6.78 -33.65
N ASN A 354 0.70 -5.78 -34.22
CA ASN A 354 0.52 -5.64 -35.66
C ASN A 354 1.75 -4.95 -36.28
N GLU A 355 2.67 -5.75 -36.82
CA GLU A 355 3.95 -5.28 -37.38
C GLU A 355 3.77 -4.24 -38.49
N GLU A 356 2.79 -4.40 -39.39
CA GLU A 356 2.55 -3.44 -40.47
C GLU A 356 2.06 -2.09 -39.94
N ALA A 357 1.11 -2.11 -39.00
CA ALA A 357 0.60 -0.89 -38.38
C ALA A 357 1.70 -0.16 -37.59
N LEU A 358 2.51 -0.91 -36.84
CA LEU A 358 3.63 -0.39 -36.06
C LEU A 358 4.68 0.26 -36.96
N ASP A 359 5.11 -0.43 -38.02
CA ASP A 359 6.07 0.06 -39.00
C ASP A 359 5.59 1.34 -39.70
N ASN A 360 4.33 1.35 -40.12
CA ASN A 360 3.71 2.51 -40.75
C ASN A 360 3.66 3.74 -39.84
N GLN A 361 3.58 3.55 -38.52
CA GLN A 361 3.66 4.67 -37.59
C GLN A 361 5.11 5.06 -37.32
N ILE A 362 5.96 4.13 -36.89
CA ILE A 362 7.34 4.42 -36.48
C ILE A 362 8.15 5.11 -37.57
N SER A 363 7.94 4.76 -38.85
CA SER A 363 8.64 5.38 -39.98
C SER A 363 8.48 6.90 -40.07
N LYS A 364 7.41 7.48 -39.52
CA LYS A 364 7.05 8.90 -39.62
C LYS A 364 7.72 9.81 -38.61
N TYR A 365 8.33 9.27 -37.54
CA TYR A 365 8.82 10.06 -36.41
C TYR A 365 10.33 9.90 -36.24
N ASP A 366 10.97 10.80 -35.51
CA ASP A 366 12.42 10.80 -35.28
C ASP A 366 12.83 9.89 -34.11
N LEU A 367 11.95 9.78 -33.11
CA LEU A 367 12.15 9.02 -31.89
C LEU A 367 10.84 8.37 -31.44
N VAL A 368 10.97 7.17 -30.86
CA VAL A 368 9.88 6.40 -30.25
C VAL A 368 10.08 6.27 -28.75
N ILE A 369 9.08 6.66 -27.96
CA ILE A 369 9.05 6.42 -26.52
C ILE A 369 8.15 5.21 -26.26
N SER A 370 8.68 4.20 -25.57
CA SER A 370 7.97 2.95 -25.25
C SER A 370 7.66 2.88 -23.75
N LEU A 371 6.46 3.31 -23.37
CA LEU A 371 5.92 3.25 -22.00
C LEU A 371 4.82 2.17 -21.93
N ILE A 372 5.19 0.97 -22.39
CA ILE A 372 4.31 -0.21 -22.52
C ILE A 372 4.91 -1.38 -21.73
N PRO A 373 4.17 -2.49 -21.52
CA PRO A 373 4.72 -3.68 -20.90
C PRO A 373 6.04 -4.11 -21.54
N TYR A 374 7.06 -4.35 -20.70
CA TYR A 374 8.44 -4.56 -21.15
C TYR A 374 8.62 -5.75 -22.09
N THR A 375 7.69 -6.70 -22.08
CA THR A 375 7.68 -7.86 -22.98
C THR A 375 7.46 -7.47 -24.45
N LEU A 376 6.90 -6.29 -24.71
CA LEU A 376 6.60 -5.78 -26.04
C LEU A 376 7.72 -4.86 -26.59
N HIS A 377 8.68 -4.43 -25.76
CA HIS A 377 9.80 -3.58 -26.21
C HIS A 377 10.60 -4.16 -27.39
N PRO A 378 10.88 -5.49 -27.47
CA PRO A 378 11.56 -6.06 -28.63
C PRO A 378 10.85 -5.81 -29.97
N LEU A 379 9.52 -5.78 -29.99
CA LEU A 379 8.74 -5.50 -31.20
C LEU A 379 8.95 -4.05 -31.67
N VAL A 380 8.87 -3.11 -30.72
CA VAL A 380 9.10 -1.67 -30.96
C VAL A 380 10.52 -1.43 -31.43
N ILE A 381 11.53 -2.02 -30.77
CA ILE A 381 12.94 -1.86 -31.13
C ILE A 381 13.23 -2.44 -32.51
N LYS A 382 12.70 -3.63 -32.83
CA LYS A 382 12.85 -4.24 -34.15
C LYS A 382 12.34 -3.31 -35.26
N SER A 383 11.15 -2.73 -35.07
CA SER A 383 10.58 -1.77 -36.02
C SER A 383 11.39 -0.46 -36.08
N ALA A 384 11.80 0.09 -34.94
CA ALA A 384 12.62 1.30 -34.89
C ALA A 384 13.96 1.12 -35.61
N LEU A 385 14.62 -0.03 -35.48
CA LEU A 385 15.86 -0.34 -36.20
C LEU A 385 15.65 -0.39 -37.71
N LYS A 386 14.53 -0.96 -38.19
CA LYS A 386 14.18 -1.01 -39.62
C LYS A 386 14.13 0.38 -40.25
N PHE A 387 13.63 1.37 -39.51
CA PHE A 387 13.51 2.76 -39.98
C PHE A 387 14.58 3.71 -39.41
N LYS A 388 15.59 3.16 -38.71
CA LYS A 388 16.70 3.89 -38.08
C LYS A 388 16.22 5.00 -37.13
N LYS A 389 15.23 4.70 -36.29
CA LYS A 389 14.64 5.62 -35.32
C LYS A 389 15.17 5.35 -33.92
N ASN A 390 15.39 6.43 -33.16
CA ASN A 390 15.83 6.30 -31.77
C ASN A 390 14.70 5.78 -30.88
N VAL A 391 15.06 5.14 -29.77
CA VAL A 391 14.09 4.58 -28.81
C VAL A 391 14.44 5.02 -27.40
N VAL A 392 13.43 5.37 -26.60
CA VAL A 392 13.55 5.61 -25.16
C VAL A 392 12.58 4.72 -24.39
N THR A 393 13.05 4.04 -23.34
CA THR A 393 12.23 3.21 -22.46
C THR A 393 12.59 3.46 -20.99
N THR A 394 11.65 3.22 -20.08
CA THR A 394 11.87 3.30 -18.61
C THR A 394 12.05 1.92 -17.98
N SER A 395 12.34 0.90 -18.79
CA SER A 395 12.42 -0.50 -18.36
C SER A 395 13.86 -1.01 -18.35
N TYR A 396 14.10 -2.08 -17.60
CA TYR A 396 15.37 -2.82 -17.59
C TYR A 396 15.76 -3.31 -18.98
N VAL A 397 17.07 -3.30 -19.27
CA VAL A 397 17.65 -3.95 -20.44
C VAL A 397 17.61 -5.46 -20.24
N SER A 398 16.63 -6.11 -20.89
CA SER A 398 16.56 -7.57 -20.94
C SER A 398 17.59 -8.15 -21.91
N ASP A 399 17.86 -9.46 -21.84
CA ASP A 399 18.74 -10.14 -22.80
C ASP A 399 18.26 -9.99 -24.25
N ALA A 400 16.93 -9.98 -24.46
CA ALA A 400 16.33 -9.72 -25.76
C ALA A 400 16.63 -8.29 -26.26
N ILE A 401 16.58 -7.28 -25.39
CA ILE A 401 16.94 -5.90 -25.74
C ILE A 401 18.45 -5.80 -26.00
N LYS A 402 19.27 -6.39 -25.14
CA LYS A 402 20.74 -6.39 -25.25
C LYS A 402 21.23 -6.99 -26.57
N ALA A 403 20.54 -8.00 -27.09
CA ALA A 403 20.86 -8.60 -28.39
C ALA A 403 20.79 -7.61 -29.57
N PHE A 404 20.06 -6.50 -29.44
CA PHE A 404 19.97 -5.46 -30.48
C PHE A 404 21.15 -4.49 -30.49
N ASP A 405 22.09 -4.54 -29.53
CA ASP A 405 23.16 -3.55 -29.40
C ASP A 405 24.02 -3.38 -30.67
N LYS A 406 24.44 -4.51 -31.27
CA LYS A 406 25.21 -4.48 -32.51
C LYS A 406 24.41 -3.86 -33.66
N ALA A 407 23.17 -4.30 -33.85
CA ALA A 407 22.29 -3.78 -34.90
C ALA A 407 21.99 -2.29 -34.71
N ALA A 408 21.81 -1.83 -33.47
CA ALA A 408 21.59 -0.42 -33.15
C ALA A 408 22.82 0.44 -33.47
N LYS A 409 24.03 -0.03 -33.15
CA LYS A 409 25.29 0.64 -33.52
C LYS A 409 25.45 0.74 -35.04
N GLU A 410 25.22 -0.35 -35.76
CA GLU A 410 25.30 -0.38 -37.23
C GLU A 410 24.25 0.50 -37.90
N ALA A 411 23.04 0.58 -37.33
CA ALA A 411 21.97 1.45 -37.81
C ALA A 411 22.16 2.94 -37.47
N GLY A 412 23.13 3.28 -36.61
CA GLY A 412 23.31 4.65 -36.11
C GLY A 412 22.22 5.10 -35.13
N VAL A 413 21.58 4.14 -34.45
CA VAL A 413 20.42 4.33 -33.57
C VAL A 413 20.84 4.34 -32.11
N THR A 414 20.24 5.22 -31.32
CA THR A 414 20.32 5.25 -29.86
C THR A 414 19.07 4.60 -29.27
N ILE A 415 19.26 3.59 -28.43
CA ILE A 415 18.20 2.94 -27.64
C ILE A 415 18.50 3.20 -26.17
N MET A 416 17.93 4.26 -25.60
CA MET A 416 18.10 4.63 -24.19
C MET A 416 17.08 3.91 -23.32
N ASN A 417 17.53 3.16 -22.33
CA ASN A 417 16.66 2.39 -21.43
C ASN A 417 16.91 2.81 -19.98
N GLU A 418 16.21 2.17 -19.05
CA GLU A 418 16.48 2.32 -17.61
C GLU A 418 16.49 3.78 -17.15
N ILE A 419 15.57 4.60 -17.66
CA ILE A 419 15.51 6.05 -17.37
C ILE A 419 14.15 6.51 -16.83
N GLY A 420 13.65 5.81 -15.81
CA GLY A 420 12.52 6.21 -14.97
C GLY A 420 12.97 6.57 -13.54
N LEU A 421 12.32 5.95 -12.55
CA LEU A 421 12.68 6.08 -11.12
C LEU A 421 13.66 4.98 -10.69
N ASP A 422 13.21 3.73 -10.78
CA ASP A 422 13.93 2.50 -10.45
C ASP A 422 13.47 1.42 -11.45
N PRO A 423 14.16 1.25 -12.59
CA PRO A 423 15.49 1.80 -12.91
C PRO A 423 15.47 3.21 -13.52
N GLY A 424 16.37 4.10 -13.08
CA GLY A 424 16.57 5.45 -13.61
C GLY A 424 17.27 6.39 -12.65
N ILE A 425 16.51 7.21 -11.92
CA ILE A 425 17.06 8.14 -10.92
C ILE A 425 18.01 7.43 -9.95
N ASP A 426 17.69 6.19 -9.57
CA ASP A 426 18.55 5.35 -8.72
C ASP A 426 19.95 5.09 -9.34
N HIS A 427 20.04 4.89 -10.66
CA HIS A 427 21.32 4.76 -11.36
C HIS A 427 22.07 6.09 -11.39
N LEU A 428 21.36 7.18 -11.70
CA LEU A 428 21.95 8.51 -11.84
C LEU A 428 22.74 8.89 -10.59
N TYR A 429 22.11 8.80 -9.42
CA TYR A 429 22.71 9.23 -8.17
C TYR A 429 23.63 8.18 -7.54
N ALA A 430 23.39 6.87 -7.76
CA ALA A 430 24.37 5.85 -7.38
C ALA A 430 25.72 6.08 -8.07
N ILE A 431 25.70 6.26 -9.40
CA ILE A 431 26.91 6.40 -10.20
C ILE A 431 27.56 7.76 -9.98
N LYS A 432 26.79 8.83 -9.73
CA LYS A 432 27.35 10.13 -9.33
C LYS A 432 28.24 9.97 -8.09
N THR A 433 27.68 9.45 -6.98
CA THR A 433 28.42 9.32 -5.73
C THR A 433 29.61 8.35 -5.86
N ILE A 434 29.42 7.21 -6.53
CA ILE A 434 30.51 6.23 -6.76
C ILE A 434 31.68 6.88 -7.52
N ASN A 435 31.39 7.60 -8.61
CA ASN A 435 32.44 8.26 -9.38
C ASN A 435 33.15 9.35 -8.58
N GLU A 436 32.43 10.15 -7.81
CA GLU A 436 33.04 11.19 -6.97
C GLU A 436 33.99 10.60 -5.91
N VAL A 437 33.62 9.46 -5.31
CA VAL A 437 34.46 8.73 -4.36
C VAL A 437 35.71 8.18 -5.05
N HIS A 438 35.56 7.49 -6.17
CA HIS A 438 36.68 6.91 -6.92
C HIS A 438 37.64 7.97 -7.45
N GLN A 439 37.14 9.10 -7.97
CA GLN A 439 37.95 10.22 -8.44
C GLN A 439 38.82 10.83 -7.33
N LYS A 440 38.35 10.79 -6.08
CA LYS A 440 39.11 11.24 -4.90
C LYS A 440 40.06 10.15 -4.35
N GLY A 441 40.10 8.98 -4.99
CA GLY A 441 40.93 7.83 -4.58
C GLY A 441 40.35 7.04 -3.40
N GLY A 442 39.06 7.22 -3.10
CA GLY A 442 38.33 6.40 -2.14
C GLY A 442 37.81 5.10 -2.75
N LYS A 443 37.17 4.28 -1.92
CA LYS A 443 36.62 2.96 -2.23
C LYS A 443 35.21 2.82 -1.70
N ILE A 444 34.35 2.11 -2.45
CA ILE A 444 32.99 1.78 -2.03
C ILE A 444 33.01 0.42 -1.34
N LEU A 445 33.01 0.40 0.00
CA LEU A 445 33.00 -0.84 0.80
C LEU A 445 31.62 -1.50 0.84
N SER A 446 30.55 -0.71 0.85
CA SER A 446 29.18 -1.19 0.78
C SER A 446 28.29 -0.26 -0.04
N PHE A 447 27.34 -0.85 -0.76
CA PHE A 447 26.29 -0.17 -1.50
C PHE A 447 24.94 -0.82 -1.17
N ILE A 448 24.03 -0.05 -0.58
CA ILE A 448 22.67 -0.46 -0.27
C ILE A 448 21.73 0.55 -0.91
N SER A 449 20.75 0.08 -1.69
CA SER A 449 19.77 0.95 -2.35
C SER A 449 18.37 0.42 -2.15
N TYR A 450 17.51 1.25 -1.57
CA TYR A 450 16.13 0.90 -1.28
C TYR A 450 15.18 1.94 -1.88
N CYS A 451 14.16 1.48 -2.59
CA CYS A 451 13.15 2.35 -3.22
C CYS A 451 11.73 1.87 -2.92
N GLY A 452 10.79 2.80 -2.74
CA GLY A 452 9.38 2.52 -2.53
C GLY A 452 8.47 3.60 -3.11
N GLY A 453 7.52 3.20 -3.95
CA GLY A 453 6.34 3.98 -4.30
C GLY A 453 5.16 3.54 -3.44
N LEU A 454 4.72 4.42 -2.54
CA LEU A 454 3.78 4.13 -1.45
C LEU A 454 2.70 5.22 -1.38
N PRO A 455 1.55 4.99 -0.74
CA PRO A 455 0.70 6.10 -0.33
C PRO A 455 1.47 7.00 0.64
N ALA A 456 1.16 8.30 0.68
CA ALA A 456 1.64 9.14 1.78
C ALA A 456 1.14 8.58 3.13
N PRO A 457 1.86 8.80 4.25
CA PRO A 457 1.51 8.20 5.54
C PRO A 457 0.04 8.40 5.94
N GLU A 458 -0.49 9.60 5.74
CA GLU A 458 -1.88 9.97 6.03
C GLU A 458 -2.92 9.21 5.17
N ASN A 459 -2.51 8.66 4.03
CA ASN A 459 -3.37 7.91 3.10
C ASN A 459 -3.08 6.39 3.12
N SER A 460 -2.27 5.92 4.07
CA SER A 460 -1.85 4.51 4.16
C SER A 460 -2.81 3.60 4.94
N ASN A 461 -3.94 4.12 5.44
CA ASN A 461 -4.83 3.37 6.35
C ASN A 461 -5.68 2.29 5.64
N ASN A 462 -5.04 1.22 5.19
CA ASN A 462 -5.66 0.00 4.69
C ASN A 462 -4.81 -1.23 5.10
N PRO A 463 -5.29 -2.47 4.94
CA PRO A 463 -4.61 -3.65 5.47
C PRO A 463 -3.16 -3.87 5.04
N LEU A 464 -2.75 -3.34 3.87
CA LEU A 464 -1.37 -3.48 3.38
C LEU A 464 -0.52 -2.22 3.60
N GLY A 465 -1.10 -1.10 4.04
CA GLY A 465 -0.39 0.17 3.95
C GLY A 465 -0.05 0.56 2.51
N TYR A 466 -0.78 0.05 1.51
CA TYR A 466 -0.38 0.13 0.11
C TYR A 466 -1.53 0.57 -0.79
N LYS A 467 -1.25 1.34 -1.83
CA LYS A 467 -2.23 1.68 -2.87
C LYS A 467 -1.59 1.51 -4.23
N PHE A 468 -2.36 0.96 -5.17
CA PHE A 468 -1.85 0.65 -6.49
C PHE A 468 -1.79 1.92 -7.34
N SER A 469 -0.56 2.37 -7.63
CA SER A 469 -0.26 3.41 -8.63
C SER A 469 0.23 2.82 -9.97
N TRP A 470 0.32 1.49 -10.05
CA TRP A 470 0.71 0.69 -11.21
C TRP A 470 0.11 -0.73 -11.08
N SER A 471 0.30 -1.57 -12.10
CA SER A 471 -0.28 -2.93 -12.19
C SER A 471 -0.16 -3.76 -10.91
N SER A 472 -1.30 -4.09 -10.30
CA SER A 472 -1.36 -4.90 -9.05
C SER A 472 -0.77 -6.30 -9.24
N ARG A 473 -1.00 -6.91 -10.39
CA ARG A 473 -0.41 -8.19 -10.79
C ARG A 473 1.11 -8.13 -10.78
N GLY A 474 1.69 -7.06 -11.31
CA GLY A 474 3.14 -6.85 -11.30
C GLY A 474 3.69 -6.72 -9.88
N VAL A 475 2.97 -6.01 -8.99
CA VAL A 475 3.34 -5.90 -7.56
C VAL A 475 3.37 -7.28 -6.93
N LEU A 476 2.30 -8.06 -7.05
CA LEU A 476 2.17 -9.35 -6.38
C LEU A 476 3.13 -10.40 -6.93
N LEU A 477 3.35 -10.45 -8.25
CA LEU A 477 4.36 -11.35 -8.85
C LEU A 477 5.77 -11.00 -8.39
N ALA A 478 6.08 -9.72 -8.22
CA ALA A 478 7.39 -9.31 -7.73
C ALA A 478 7.70 -9.85 -6.33
N LEU A 479 6.67 -10.15 -5.53
CA LEU A 479 6.78 -10.70 -4.18
C LEU A 479 7.05 -12.22 -4.18
N ARG A 480 6.97 -12.89 -5.34
CA ARG A 480 7.35 -14.30 -5.52
C ARG A 480 8.75 -14.48 -6.12
N ASN A 481 9.44 -13.39 -6.45
CA ASN A 481 10.78 -13.48 -7.04
C ASN A 481 11.80 -13.94 -5.99
N SER A 482 12.79 -14.73 -6.40
CA SER A 482 14.00 -14.91 -5.60
C SER A 482 14.81 -13.62 -5.56
N ALA A 483 15.61 -13.48 -4.51
CA ALA A 483 16.57 -12.40 -4.37
C ALA A 483 18.00 -12.94 -4.21
N LYS A 484 18.97 -12.24 -4.77
CA LYS A 484 20.39 -12.58 -4.71
C LYS A 484 21.23 -11.32 -4.55
N TYR A 485 22.12 -11.26 -3.56
CA TYR A 485 22.91 -10.07 -3.29
C TYR A 485 24.25 -10.40 -2.60
N TYR A 486 25.15 -9.41 -2.50
CA TYR A 486 26.38 -9.55 -1.74
C TYR A 486 26.19 -9.00 -0.33
N GLU A 487 26.63 -9.75 0.68
CA GLU A 487 26.72 -9.31 2.07
C GLU A 487 28.06 -9.77 2.66
N ASN A 488 28.87 -8.84 3.17
CA ASN A 488 30.15 -9.12 3.81
C ASN A 488 31.10 -9.99 2.94
N GLY A 489 31.06 -9.80 1.62
CA GLY A 489 31.87 -10.51 0.64
C GLY A 489 31.33 -11.88 0.22
N LYS A 490 30.16 -12.30 0.74
CA LYS A 490 29.51 -13.57 0.40
C LYS A 490 28.23 -13.30 -0.38
N ILE A 491 27.86 -14.25 -1.23
CA ILE A 491 26.57 -14.24 -1.91
C ILE A 491 25.51 -14.76 -0.93
N VAL A 492 24.42 -14.03 -0.81
CA VAL A 492 23.19 -14.44 -0.12
C VAL A 492 22.12 -14.66 -1.18
N GLU A 493 21.42 -15.79 -1.09
CA GLU A 493 20.30 -16.16 -1.96
C GLU A 493 19.07 -16.40 -1.07
N ILE A 494 17.93 -15.85 -1.48
CA ILE A 494 16.64 -15.97 -0.80
C ILE A 494 15.64 -16.47 -1.84
N ASP A 495 15.02 -17.61 -1.56
CA ASP A 495 14.00 -18.18 -2.42
C ASP A 495 12.70 -17.36 -2.34
N GLY A 496 11.92 -17.38 -3.43
CA GLY A 496 10.71 -16.57 -3.56
C GLY A 496 9.72 -16.70 -2.38
N PRO A 497 9.39 -17.92 -1.91
CA PRO A 497 8.50 -18.11 -0.75
C PRO A 497 9.03 -17.52 0.57
N ASP A 498 10.35 -17.41 0.71
CA ASP A 498 11.02 -16.94 1.93
C ASP A 498 11.31 -15.42 1.87
N LEU A 499 11.02 -14.77 0.74
CA LEU A 499 11.36 -13.36 0.53
C LEU A 499 10.72 -12.44 1.58
N MET A 500 9.44 -12.66 1.90
CA MET A 500 8.74 -11.83 2.88
C MET A 500 9.23 -12.06 4.31
N ASP A 501 9.70 -13.27 4.65
CA ASP A 501 10.29 -13.57 5.96
C ASP A 501 11.66 -12.88 6.14
N SER A 502 12.31 -12.49 5.04
CA SER A 502 13.58 -11.75 5.06
C SER A 502 13.45 -10.24 5.32
N ALA A 503 12.22 -9.71 5.28
CA ALA A 503 11.97 -8.28 5.43
C ALA A 503 12.36 -7.79 6.83
N LYS A 504 13.06 -6.65 6.90
CA LYS A 504 13.54 -6.06 8.17
C LYS A 504 13.14 -4.59 8.28
N PRO A 505 12.90 -4.07 9.49
CA PRO A 505 12.77 -2.63 9.70
C PRO A 505 13.95 -1.86 9.09
N TYR A 506 13.66 -0.76 8.40
CA TYR A 506 14.68 0.09 7.79
C TYR A 506 14.38 1.55 8.10
N HIS A 507 15.30 2.21 8.80
CA HIS A 507 15.09 3.56 9.30
C HIS A 507 15.79 4.58 8.38
N ILE A 508 15.00 5.40 7.70
CA ILE A 508 15.47 6.55 6.90
C ILE A 508 15.27 7.83 7.70
N TYR A 509 14.02 8.11 8.08
CA TYR A 509 13.66 9.22 8.97
C TYR A 509 12.76 8.70 10.10
N PRO A 510 12.79 9.32 11.30
CA PRO A 510 12.02 8.85 12.47
C PRO A 510 10.51 8.74 12.21
N GLY A 511 9.94 9.62 11.38
CA GLY A 511 8.51 9.65 11.06
C GLY A 511 8.01 8.52 10.15
N PHE A 512 8.87 7.62 9.66
CA PHE A 512 8.46 6.53 8.78
C PHE A 512 8.73 5.15 9.39
N ALA A 513 7.71 4.29 9.35
CA ALA A 513 7.79 2.88 9.75
C ALA A 513 8.02 1.98 8.52
N PHE A 514 9.19 2.09 7.89
CA PHE A 514 9.52 1.26 6.74
C PHE A 514 10.06 -0.11 7.13
N VAL A 515 9.74 -1.08 6.28
CA VAL A 515 10.41 -2.37 6.19
C VAL A 515 11.00 -2.52 4.79
N ALA A 516 12.10 -3.24 4.71
CA ALA A 516 12.86 -3.41 3.48
C ALA A 516 13.18 -4.89 3.24
N TYR A 517 13.11 -5.31 1.98
CA TYR A 517 13.51 -6.65 1.53
C TYR A 517 14.28 -6.54 0.20
N ALA A 518 15.14 -7.52 -0.06
CA ALA A 518 15.96 -7.54 -1.28
C ALA A 518 15.09 -7.72 -2.53
N ASN A 519 15.54 -7.19 -3.68
CA ASN A 519 14.78 -7.22 -4.93
C ASN A 519 15.63 -7.84 -6.05
N ARG A 520 15.17 -8.98 -6.60
CA ARG A 520 15.80 -9.69 -7.73
C ARG A 520 17.31 -9.91 -7.47
N ASP A 521 18.12 -9.86 -8.52
CA ASP A 521 19.57 -10.06 -8.45
C ASP A 521 20.33 -8.72 -8.42
N SER A 522 20.99 -8.45 -7.30
CA SER A 522 21.85 -7.30 -7.07
C SER A 522 23.32 -7.55 -7.42
N THR A 523 23.73 -8.81 -7.67
CA THR A 523 25.16 -9.15 -7.82
C THR A 523 25.79 -8.46 -9.02
N SER A 524 25.06 -8.37 -10.14
CA SER A 524 25.55 -7.73 -11.36
C SER A 524 25.86 -6.23 -11.23
N PHE A 525 25.38 -5.56 -10.16
CA PHE A 525 25.67 -4.15 -9.93
C PHE A 525 27.12 -3.90 -9.51
N LYS A 526 27.82 -4.94 -9.05
CA LYS A 526 29.25 -4.88 -8.77
C LYS A 526 30.05 -4.53 -10.02
N GLU A 527 29.73 -5.17 -11.15
CA GLU A 527 30.32 -4.89 -12.45
C GLU A 527 29.71 -3.65 -13.10
N ARG A 528 28.36 -3.50 -13.10
CA ARG A 528 27.69 -2.38 -13.77
C ARG A 528 28.09 -1.01 -13.21
N TYR A 529 28.29 -0.91 -11.90
CA TYR A 529 28.71 0.33 -11.24
C TYR A 529 30.23 0.40 -11.00
N ASN A 530 30.99 -0.58 -11.48
CA ASN A 530 32.45 -0.64 -11.33
C ASN A 530 32.91 -0.52 -9.86
N ILE A 531 32.29 -1.29 -8.95
CA ILE A 531 32.62 -1.34 -7.51
C ILE A 531 33.13 -2.74 -7.08
N PRO A 532 34.17 -3.31 -7.74
CA PRO A 532 34.68 -4.64 -7.41
C PRO A 532 35.17 -4.79 -5.96
N GLU A 533 35.50 -3.67 -5.31
CA GLU A 533 35.93 -3.59 -3.91
C GLU A 533 34.79 -3.70 -2.90
N ALA A 534 33.53 -3.54 -3.33
CA ALA A 534 32.38 -3.63 -2.45
C ALA A 534 32.19 -5.04 -1.90
N LYS A 535 32.05 -5.13 -0.58
CA LYS A 535 31.74 -6.37 0.15
C LYS A 535 30.23 -6.58 0.29
N THR A 536 29.46 -5.50 0.30
CA THR A 536 27.99 -5.55 0.36
C THR A 536 27.42 -4.78 -0.81
N VAL A 537 26.56 -5.42 -1.60
CA VAL A 537 25.86 -4.82 -2.76
C VAL A 537 24.43 -5.35 -2.73
N LEU A 538 23.50 -4.49 -2.34
CA LEU A 538 22.09 -4.84 -2.19
C LEU A 538 21.23 -3.75 -2.81
N ARG A 539 20.29 -4.16 -3.68
CA ARG A 539 19.13 -3.37 -4.08
C ARG A 539 17.87 -4.04 -3.55
N GLY A 540 16.92 -3.22 -3.12
CA GLY A 540 15.71 -3.73 -2.49
C GLY A 540 14.53 -2.77 -2.56
N THR A 541 13.42 -3.20 -1.98
CA THR A 541 12.15 -2.49 -2.02
C THR A 541 11.69 -2.12 -0.62
N LEU A 542 11.12 -0.91 -0.49
CA LEU A 542 10.52 -0.40 0.75
C LEU A 542 9.01 -0.60 0.74
N ARG A 543 8.48 -0.97 1.90
CA ARG A 543 7.05 -1.02 2.22
C ARG A 543 6.83 -0.48 3.64
N TYR A 544 5.58 -0.21 4.01
CA TYR A 544 5.25 0.05 5.41
C TYR A 544 5.21 -1.26 6.21
N GLN A 545 5.41 -1.15 7.52
CA GLN A 545 5.22 -2.24 8.47
C GLN A 545 3.89 -2.98 8.27
N GLY A 546 3.87 -4.28 8.57
CA GLY A 546 2.69 -5.15 8.37
C GLY A 546 2.52 -5.69 6.95
N PHE A 547 3.02 -4.99 5.92
CA PHE A 547 2.92 -5.44 4.52
C PHE A 547 3.51 -6.85 4.31
N PRO A 548 4.76 -7.18 4.73
CA PRO A 548 5.35 -8.48 4.44
C PRO A 548 4.57 -9.63 5.08
N SER A 549 4.15 -9.47 6.34
CA SER A 549 3.37 -10.48 7.06
C SER A 549 2.03 -10.76 6.39
N PHE A 550 1.33 -9.72 5.93
CA PHE A 550 0.06 -9.88 5.22
C PHE A 550 0.24 -10.65 3.89
N ILE A 551 1.27 -10.29 3.12
CA ILE A 551 1.59 -10.97 1.87
C ILE A 551 2.03 -12.41 2.12
N LYS A 552 2.80 -12.67 3.19
CA LYS A 552 3.23 -14.03 3.55
C LYS A 552 2.04 -14.96 3.75
N VAL A 553 1.01 -14.51 4.46
CA VAL A 553 -0.21 -15.32 4.64
C VAL A 553 -0.90 -15.55 3.30
N LEU A 554 -1.03 -14.54 2.42
CA LEU A 554 -1.61 -14.72 1.08
C LEU A 554 -0.81 -15.72 0.21
N VAL A 555 0.53 -15.67 0.27
CA VAL A 555 1.41 -16.61 -0.43
C VAL A 555 1.19 -18.03 0.09
N ASP A 556 1.25 -18.22 1.40
CA ASP A 556 1.20 -19.54 2.03
C ASP A 556 -0.17 -20.22 1.91
N ILE A 557 -1.27 -19.45 1.85
CA ILE A 557 -2.59 -20.01 1.57
C ILE A 557 -2.85 -20.24 0.07
N GLY A 558 -1.96 -19.78 -0.82
CA GLY A 558 -1.99 -20.07 -2.25
C GLY A 558 -2.71 -19.02 -3.11
N PHE A 559 -3.02 -17.83 -2.60
CA PHE A 559 -3.74 -16.81 -3.37
C PHE A 559 -2.95 -16.25 -4.57
N LEU A 560 -1.62 -16.30 -4.50
CA LEU A 560 -0.76 -15.76 -5.56
C LEU A 560 -0.44 -16.80 -6.65
N ASP A 561 -1.20 -17.91 -6.69
CA ASP A 561 -1.15 -18.89 -7.77
C ASP A 561 -1.79 -18.31 -9.05
N ASP A 562 -1.04 -18.41 -10.16
CA ASP A 562 -1.43 -17.97 -11.49
C ASP A 562 -1.79 -19.14 -12.42
N THR A 563 -1.98 -20.35 -11.88
CA THR A 563 -2.58 -21.47 -12.61
C THR A 563 -4.04 -21.18 -12.95
N GLN A 564 -4.46 -21.62 -14.14
CA GLN A 564 -5.85 -21.49 -14.60
C GLN A 564 -6.76 -22.36 -13.74
N GLN A 565 -7.90 -21.79 -13.34
CA GLN A 565 -8.93 -22.44 -12.53
C GLN A 565 -10.24 -22.42 -13.29
N ASP A 566 -10.83 -23.59 -13.56
CA ASP A 566 -12.07 -23.71 -14.36
C ASP A 566 -13.23 -22.90 -13.76
N TYR A 567 -13.31 -22.84 -12.42
CA TYR A 567 -14.37 -22.11 -11.71
C TYR A 567 -14.14 -20.60 -11.61
N LEU A 568 -12.98 -20.09 -12.07
CA LEU A 568 -12.67 -18.67 -12.14
C LEU A 568 -12.61 -18.15 -13.59
N GLN A 569 -12.96 -18.96 -14.59
CA GLN A 569 -13.04 -18.46 -15.96
C GLN A 569 -14.15 -17.39 -16.10
N PRO A 570 -13.99 -16.38 -16.96
CA PRO A 570 -15.00 -15.31 -17.10
C PRO A 570 -16.42 -15.82 -17.40
N ASP A 571 -16.52 -16.92 -18.16
CA ASP A 571 -17.75 -17.60 -18.56
C ASP A 571 -18.24 -18.69 -17.58
N ALA A 572 -17.52 -18.93 -16.49
CA ALA A 572 -17.93 -19.87 -15.45
C ALA A 572 -19.13 -19.35 -14.62
N GLN A 573 -19.71 -20.21 -13.79
CA GLN A 573 -20.80 -19.84 -12.89
C GLN A 573 -20.37 -18.82 -11.83
N ASP A 574 -21.30 -17.95 -11.43
CA ASP A 574 -21.12 -17.02 -10.29
C ASP A 574 -20.71 -17.74 -9.01
N ILE A 575 -19.66 -17.23 -8.40
CA ILE A 575 -19.04 -17.75 -7.19
C ILE A 575 -18.71 -16.57 -6.27
N SER A 576 -18.96 -16.74 -4.97
CA SER A 576 -18.68 -15.73 -3.96
C SER A 576 -17.28 -15.87 -3.36
N TRP A 577 -16.78 -14.80 -2.75
CA TRP A 577 -15.45 -14.78 -2.13
C TRP A 577 -15.25 -15.86 -1.07
N ASN A 578 -16.22 -16.09 -0.18
CA ASN A 578 -16.15 -17.15 0.82
C ASN A 578 -16.12 -18.58 0.21
N GLN A 579 -16.73 -18.79 -0.96
CA GLN A 579 -16.68 -20.05 -1.69
C GLN A 579 -15.31 -20.26 -2.34
N VAL A 580 -14.72 -19.19 -2.92
CA VAL A 580 -13.34 -19.23 -3.43
C VAL A 580 -12.35 -19.54 -2.30
N LEU A 581 -12.48 -18.87 -1.16
CA LEU A 581 -11.62 -19.09 -0.01
C LEU A 581 -11.79 -20.50 0.59
N ALA A 582 -13.03 -21.00 0.69
CA ALA A 582 -13.28 -22.37 1.12
C ALA A 582 -12.60 -23.39 0.21
N ARG A 583 -12.68 -23.22 -1.13
CA ARG A 583 -11.99 -24.08 -2.10
C ARG A 583 -10.47 -24.01 -1.94
N LEU A 584 -9.93 -22.81 -1.82
CA LEU A 584 -8.49 -22.58 -1.63
C LEU A 584 -7.96 -23.28 -0.36
N LEU A 585 -8.73 -23.21 0.73
CA LEU A 585 -8.38 -23.85 1.99
C LEU A 585 -8.75 -25.34 2.05
N SER A 586 -9.39 -25.88 1.01
CA SER A 586 -9.99 -27.22 1.04
C SER A 586 -10.99 -27.42 2.20
N SER A 587 -11.69 -26.35 2.59
CA SER A 587 -12.70 -26.36 3.64
C SER A 587 -14.07 -26.80 3.12
N SER A 588 -14.82 -27.51 3.96
CA SER A 588 -16.22 -27.88 3.69
C SER A 588 -17.23 -26.82 4.11
N SER A 589 -16.79 -25.80 4.86
CA SER A 589 -17.63 -24.69 5.33
C SER A 589 -17.28 -23.39 4.61
N ILE A 590 -18.28 -22.53 4.43
CA ILE A 590 -18.13 -21.16 3.91
C ILE A 590 -18.35 -20.10 5.00
N GLN A 591 -18.50 -20.52 6.26
CA GLN A 591 -18.72 -19.62 7.39
C GLN A 591 -17.41 -18.96 7.81
N GLU A 592 -17.44 -17.65 8.11
CA GLU A 592 -16.24 -16.87 8.46
C GLU A 592 -15.45 -17.51 9.61
N ASN A 593 -16.14 -17.96 10.68
CA ASN A 593 -15.48 -18.53 11.86
C ASN A 593 -14.70 -19.80 11.53
N ASP A 594 -15.25 -20.66 10.67
CA ASP A 594 -14.60 -21.92 10.26
C ASP A 594 -13.41 -21.62 9.36
N LEU A 595 -13.58 -20.72 8.38
CA LEU A 595 -12.49 -20.31 7.49
C LEU A 595 -11.34 -19.64 8.26
N ARG A 596 -11.64 -18.82 9.26
CA ARG A 596 -10.63 -18.25 10.16
C ARG A 596 -9.92 -19.32 10.98
N ALA A 597 -10.65 -20.32 11.50
CA ALA A 597 -10.06 -21.44 12.22
C ALA A 597 -9.13 -22.28 11.33
N GLU A 598 -9.50 -22.51 10.08
CA GLU A 598 -8.66 -23.21 9.09
C GLU A 598 -7.38 -22.43 8.75
N ILE A 599 -7.44 -21.10 8.67
CA ILE A 599 -6.23 -20.29 8.48
C ILE A 599 -5.34 -20.37 9.73
N ARG A 600 -5.93 -20.26 10.94
CA ARG A 600 -5.19 -20.34 12.22
C ARG A 600 -4.51 -21.69 12.46
N SER A 601 -5.00 -22.77 11.86
CA SER A 601 -4.38 -24.09 11.99
C SER A 601 -3.05 -24.22 11.23
N LYS A 602 -2.78 -23.29 10.31
CA LYS A 602 -1.56 -23.23 9.49
C LYS A 602 -0.48 -22.36 10.14
N ARG A 603 0.78 -22.60 9.78
CA ARG A 603 1.94 -21.82 10.23
C ARG A 603 2.42 -20.91 9.10
N PHE A 604 2.64 -19.63 9.41
CA PHE A 604 3.01 -18.60 8.44
C PHE A 604 4.38 -17.97 8.76
N GLY A 605 5.47 -18.70 8.58
CA GLY A 605 6.82 -18.18 8.81
C GLY A 605 6.99 -17.56 10.20
N ASN A 606 7.34 -16.27 10.24
CA ASN A 606 7.55 -15.47 11.46
C ASN A 606 6.30 -14.69 11.94
N VAL A 607 5.12 -14.92 11.35
CA VAL A 607 3.89 -14.22 11.73
C VAL A 607 3.41 -14.68 13.11
N GLU A 608 3.37 -13.77 14.07
CA GLU A 608 2.86 -14.03 15.43
C GLU A 608 1.33 -14.11 15.47
N HIS A 609 0.79 -14.66 16.56
CA HIS A 609 -0.67 -14.84 16.70
C HIS A 609 -1.45 -13.52 16.62
N ASP A 610 -0.93 -12.48 17.28
CA ASP A 610 -1.57 -11.16 17.28
C ASP A 610 -1.55 -10.51 15.89
N ASP A 611 -0.46 -10.69 15.14
CA ASP A 611 -0.35 -10.22 13.75
C ASP A 611 -1.32 -10.98 12.84
N LEU A 612 -1.49 -12.28 13.06
CA LEU A 612 -2.43 -13.09 12.29
C LEU A 612 -3.87 -12.60 12.46
N GLU A 613 -4.29 -12.20 13.67
CA GLU A 613 -5.64 -11.62 13.85
C GLU A 613 -5.82 -10.29 13.12
N ILE A 614 -4.79 -9.45 13.08
CA ILE A 614 -4.81 -8.20 12.29
C ILE A 614 -4.96 -8.53 10.80
N ILE A 615 -4.22 -9.52 10.30
CA ILE A 615 -4.28 -9.97 8.91
C ILE A 615 -5.66 -10.53 8.57
N LEU A 616 -6.25 -11.36 9.43
CA LEU A 616 -7.61 -11.90 9.24
C LEU A 616 -8.66 -10.79 9.21
N ASN A 617 -8.52 -9.74 10.02
CA ASN A 617 -9.40 -8.58 9.93
C ASN A 617 -9.20 -7.80 8.62
N GLY A 618 -7.98 -7.78 8.08
CA GLY A 618 -7.72 -7.25 6.74
C GLY A 618 -8.31 -8.10 5.61
N PHE A 619 -8.31 -9.43 5.74
CA PHE A 619 -9.03 -10.32 4.80
C PHE A 619 -10.54 -10.06 4.82
N LYS A 620 -11.10 -9.80 6.02
CA LYS A 620 -12.49 -9.36 6.16
C LYS A 620 -12.74 -8.01 5.47
N TRP A 621 -11.84 -7.04 5.63
CA TRP A 621 -11.93 -5.74 4.94
C TRP A 621 -11.89 -5.88 3.41
N LEU A 622 -11.05 -6.80 2.91
CA LEU A 622 -11.01 -7.17 1.49
C LEU A 622 -12.28 -7.88 1.01
N GLY A 623 -13.12 -8.36 1.92
CA GLY A 623 -14.35 -9.09 1.59
C GLY A 623 -14.13 -10.58 1.33
N LEU A 624 -12.95 -11.14 1.66
CA LEU A 624 -12.61 -12.53 1.34
C LEU A 624 -13.48 -13.57 2.07
N PHE A 625 -14.13 -13.17 3.17
CA PHE A 625 -15.10 -13.99 3.91
C PHE A 625 -16.56 -13.72 3.55
N SER A 626 -16.82 -12.82 2.59
CA SER A 626 -18.16 -12.36 2.25
C SER A 626 -18.85 -13.27 1.22
N SER A 627 -20.15 -13.01 1.03
CA SER A 627 -20.94 -13.59 -0.07
C SER A 627 -20.91 -12.75 -1.34
N ASP A 628 -20.06 -11.71 -1.40
CA ASP A 628 -19.90 -10.87 -2.59
C ASP A 628 -19.34 -11.70 -3.74
N LEU A 629 -19.87 -11.49 -4.95
CA LEU A 629 -19.43 -12.17 -6.16
C LEU A 629 -18.03 -11.70 -6.56
N VAL A 630 -17.20 -12.64 -7.02
CA VAL A 630 -15.83 -12.32 -7.46
C VAL A 630 -15.81 -11.85 -8.92
N ASP A 631 -14.90 -10.92 -9.25
CA ASP A 631 -14.53 -10.63 -10.64
C ASP A 631 -13.61 -11.74 -11.16
N ARG A 632 -14.20 -12.72 -11.84
CA ARG A 632 -13.54 -13.93 -12.35
C ARG A 632 -12.53 -13.60 -13.45
N ARG A 633 -11.23 -13.74 -13.16
CA ARG A 633 -10.13 -13.46 -14.11
C ARG A 633 -9.26 -14.68 -14.47
N GLY A 634 -9.82 -15.88 -14.38
CA GLY A 634 -9.20 -17.15 -14.79
C GLY A 634 -8.25 -17.77 -13.76
N THR A 635 -7.54 -16.95 -12.98
CA THR A 635 -6.59 -17.41 -11.94
C THR A 635 -6.95 -16.83 -10.57
N LEU A 636 -6.44 -17.43 -9.49
CA LEU A 636 -6.61 -16.90 -8.13
C LEU A 636 -5.93 -15.54 -7.98
N LEU A 637 -4.70 -15.43 -8.48
CA LEU A 637 -3.93 -14.19 -8.48
C LEU A 637 -4.69 -13.05 -9.17
N ASP A 638 -5.17 -13.27 -10.39
CA ASP A 638 -5.80 -12.21 -11.18
C ASP A 638 -7.19 -11.84 -10.62
N THR A 639 -7.92 -12.81 -10.07
CA THR A 639 -9.19 -12.59 -9.37
C THR A 639 -8.99 -11.76 -8.09
N LEU A 640 -7.94 -12.04 -7.31
CA LEU A 640 -7.57 -11.22 -6.16
C LEU A 640 -7.11 -9.82 -6.57
N CYS A 641 -6.30 -9.71 -7.63
CA CYS A 641 -5.87 -8.43 -8.20
C CYS A 641 -7.06 -7.49 -8.48
N ALA A 642 -8.14 -8.02 -9.05
CA ALA A 642 -9.35 -7.24 -9.34
C ALA A 642 -9.93 -6.55 -8.10
N THR A 643 -10.09 -7.30 -7.00
CA THR A 643 -10.60 -6.76 -5.73
C THR A 643 -9.62 -5.79 -5.08
N LEU A 644 -8.32 -6.06 -5.16
CA LEU A 644 -7.27 -5.17 -4.65
C LEU A 644 -7.25 -3.83 -5.42
N GLU A 645 -7.36 -3.87 -6.75
CA GLU A 645 -7.44 -2.69 -7.61
C GLU A 645 -8.66 -1.81 -7.28
N GLU A 646 -9.81 -2.43 -7.03
CA GLU A 646 -11.02 -1.73 -6.66
C GLU A 646 -10.91 -1.05 -5.29
N LYS A 647 -10.47 -1.81 -4.28
CA LYS A 647 -10.48 -1.36 -2.87
C LYS A 647 -9.29 -0.48 -2.50
N MET A 648 -8.16 -0.59 -3.21
CA MET A 648 -6.89 0.02 -2.83
C MET A 648 -6.35 0.99 -3.89
N LYS A 649 -7.24 1.57 -4.69
CA LYS A 649 -6.93 2.73 -5.52
C LYS A 649 -6.81 4.01 -4.68
N TYR A 650 -6.12 5.00 -5.23
CA TYR A 650 -6.13 6.36 -4.69
C TYR A 650 -7.52 6.99 -4.86
N GLY A 651 -8.04 7.57 -3.79
CA GLY A 651 -9.25 8.38 -3.75
C GLY A 651 -8.97 9.84 -4.10
N GLU A 652 -10.04 10.63 -4.18
CA GLU A 652 -9.94 12.07 -4.45
C GLU A 652 -9.15 12.79 -3.35
N GLY A 653 -8.20 13.64 -3.74
CA GLY A 653 -7.37 14.42 -2.83
C GLY A 653 -6.26 13.65 -2.11
N GLU A 654 -6.18 12.33 -2.28
CA GLU A 654 -5.09 11.53 -1.74
C GLU A 654 -3.83 11.64 -2.59
N ARG A 655 -2.67 11.52 -1.94
CA ARG A 655 -1.37 11.60 -2.62
C ARG A 655 -0.53 10.35 -2.38
N ASP A 656 0.26 10.00 -3.38
CA ASP A 656 1.33 9.03 -3.25
C ASP A 656 2.63 9.71 -2.78
N MET A 657 3.62 8.86 -2.53
CA MET A 657 4.95 9.21 -2.08
C MET A 657 5.95 8.27 -2.74
N VAL A 658 7.07 8.84 -3.17
CA VAL A 658 8.27 8.10 -3.57
C VAL A 658 9.36 8.38 -2.56
N ILE A 659 9.96 7.30 -2.05
CA ILE A 659 11.17 7.34 -1.23
C ILE A 659 12.22 6.45 -1.89
N LEU A 660 13.41 7.01 -2.13
CA LEU A 660 14.57 6.28 -2.62
C LEU A 660 15.77 6.70 -1.76
N GLN A 661 16.53 5.74 -1.24
CA GLN A 661 17.77 6.03 -0.55
C GLN A 661 18.88 5.09 -1.01
N HIS A 662 20.02 5.67 -1.36
CA HIS A 662 21.30 4.98 -1.39
C HIS A 662 22.04 5.18 -0.07
N LYS A 663 22.74 4.16 0.37
CA LYS A 663 23.65 4.19 1.51
C LYS A 663 24.98 3.55 1.09
N PHE A 664 26.05 4.34 1.21
CA PHE A 664 27.41 3.98 0.83
C PHE A 664 28.26 3.89 2.09
N GLY A 665 28.91 2.75 2.31
CA GLY A 665 30.06 2.67 3.20
C GLY A 665 31.32 2.99 2.38
N ILE A 666 32.03 4.04 2.75
CA ILE A 666 33.14 4.58 1.98
C ILE A 666 34.42 4.47 2.80
N GLU A 667 35.52 4.05 2.17
CA GLU A 667 36.88 4.23 2.68
C GLU A 667 37.55 5.33 1.87
N LEU A 668 37.90 6.44 2.52
CA LEU A 668 38.62 7.54 1.90
C LEU A 668 40.08 7.16 1.62
N LYS A 669 40.76 7.98 0.82
CA LYS A 669 42.15 7.74 0.41
C LYS A 669 43.13 7.61 1.59
N ASP A 670 42.85 8.27 2.71
CA ASP A 670 43.66 8.22 3.93
C ASP A 670 43.32 7.02 4.85
N GLY A 671 42.34 6.20 4.47
CA GLY A 671 41.86 5.05 5.23
C GLY A 671 40.71 5.35 6.18
N THR A 672 40.29 6.61 6.33
CA THR A 672 39.11 6.98 7.13
C THR A 672 37.85 6.37 6.52
N GLN A 673 36.97 5.82 7.36
CA GLN A 673 35.68 5.30 6.91
C GLN A 673 34.56 6.28 7.24
N GLU A 674 33.68 6.52 6.28
CA GLU A 674 32.48 7.35 6.44
C GLU A 674 31.26 6.65 5.85
N THR A 675 30.07 7.02 6.33
CA THR A 675 28.81 6.63 5.68
C THR A 675 28.23 7.83 4.96
N GLN A 676 27.93 7.66 3.67
CA GLN A 676 27.20 8.67 2.91
C GLN A 676 25.82 8.12 2.52
N THR A 677 24.80 8.96 2.59
CA THR A 677 23.45 8.65 2.08
C THR A 677 23.05 9.62 0.98
N SER A 678 22.31 9.13 0.00
CA SER A 678 21.68 9.94 -1.05
C SER A 678 20.18 9.64 -1.07
N THR A 679 19.35 10.58 -0.60
CA THR A 679 17.91 10.36 -0.34
C THR A 679 17.02 11.25 -1.21
N LEU A 680 16.12 10.64 -1.97
CA LEU A 680 14.99 11.28 -2.64
C LEU A 680 13.71 11.03 -1.85
N LEU A 681 13.01 12.09 -1.46
CA LEU A 681 11.64 12.03 -0.94
C LEU A 681 10.77 12.97 -1.77
N ALA A 682 9.77 12.41 -2.44
CA ALA A 682 8.81 13.17 -3.25
C ALA A 682 7.38 12.79 -2.88
N TYR A 683 6.50 13.78 -2.79
CA TYR A 683 5.06 13.58 -2.63
C TYR A 683 4.34 13.97 -3.90
N GLY A 684 3.30 13.21 -4.25
CA GLY A 684 2.44 13.52 -5.37
C GLY A 684 1.63 14.79 -5.11
N ASN A 685 1.28 15.47 -6.19
CA ASN A 685 0.28 16.53 -6.18
C ASN A 685 -1.04 15.95 -6.70
N PRO A 686 -2.06 15.76 -5.84
CA PRO A 686 -3.36 15.19 -6.25
C PRO A 686 -4.05 15.93 -7.40
N ALA A 687 -3.72 17.21 -7.61
CA ALA A 687 -4.30 18.04 -8.66
C ALA A 687 -3.54 17.95 -10.00
N ILE A 688 -2.33 17.39 -10.02
CA ILE A 688 -1.46 17.40 -11.21
C ILE A 688 -1.00 15.97 -11.53
N TYR A 689 0.06 15.50 -10.87
CA TYR A 689 0.63 14.17 -11.07
C TYR A 689 1.07 13.57 -9.75
N SER A 690 1.00 12.25 -9.69
CA SER A 690 1.59 11.47 -8.61
C SER A 690 3.11 11.61 -8.60
N ALA A 691 3.75 11.36 -7.45
CA ALA A 691 5.20 11.30 -7.31
C ALA A 691 5.76 10.23 -8.24
N MET A 692 5.10 9.06 -8.34
CA MET A 692 5.49 7.99 -9.24
C MET A 692 5.44 8.42 -10.72
N ALA A 693 4.35 9.06 -11.15
CA ALA A 693 4.23 9.57 -12.51
C ALA A 693 5.34 10.58 -12.83
N THR A 694 5.57 11.53 -11.92
CA THR A 694 6.57 12.59 -12.06
C THR A 694 7.99 12.01 -12.14
N THR A 695 8.35 11.15 -11.19
CA THR A 695 9.71 10.58 -11.07
C THR A 695 10.02 9.51 -12.12
N VAL A 696 9.04 9.04 -12.91
CA VAL A 696 9.26 8.18 -14.07
C VAL A 696 9.18 8.95 -15.39
N GLY A 697 8.15 9.79 -15.54
CA GLY A 697 7.86 10.49 -16.78
C GLY A 697 8.83 11.64 -17.07
N ILE A 698 9.23 12.41 -16.06
CA ILE A 698 10.15 13.54 -16.25
C ILE A 698 11.56 13.07 -16.70
N PRO A 699 12.22 12.09 -16.05
CA PRO A 699 13.49 11.57 -16.56
C PRO A 699 13.38 11.02 -17.98
N CYS A 700 12.26 10.36 -18.32
CA CYS A 700 12.00 9.87 -19.66
C CYS A 700 11.90 11.01 -20.70
N GLY A 701 11.13 12.06 -20.39
CA GLY A 701 11.01 13.25 -21.23
C GLY A 701 12.34 13.98 -21.43
N ILE A 702 13.13 14.13 -20.36
CA ILE A 702 14.49 14.70 -20.41
C ILE A 702 15.37 13.87 -21.34
N ALA A 703 15.44 12.55 -21.14
CA ALA A 703 16.28 11.68 -21.94
C ALA A 703 15.88 11.69 -23.42
N ALA A 704 14.57 11.66 -23.73
CA ALA A 704 14.08 11.78 -25.09
C ALA A 704 14.50 13.10 -25.74
N GLN A 705 14.36 14.22 -25.03
CA GLN A 705 14.78 15.52 -25.55
C GLN A 705 16.30 15.57 -25.77
N LEU A 706 17.10 15.05 -24.84
CA LEU A 706 18.56 15.04 -24.96
C LEU A 706 19.06 14.14 -26.10
N VAL A 707 18.34 13.04 -26.42
CA VAL A 707 18.62 12.22 -27.61
C VAL A 707 18.27 12.98 -28.89
N LEU A 708 17.13 13.68 -28.94
CA LEU A 708 16.74 14.49 -30.10
C LEU A 708 17.65 15.68 -30.35
N ASP A 709 18.21 16.26 -29.30
CA ASP A 709 19.17 17.36 -29.39
C ASP A 709 20.59 16.88 -29.73
N GLY A 710 20.82 15.56 -29.70
CA GLY A 710 22.13 14.98 -29.94
C GLY A 710 23.12 15.17 -28.78
N VAL A 711 22.64 15.59 -27.59
CA VAL A 711 23.45 15.61 -26.37
C VAL A 711 23.79 14.17 -25.96
N ILE A 712 22.79 13.29 -25.93
CA ILE A 712 23.02 11.84 -25.84
C ILE A 712 23.19 11.31 -27.28
N SER A 713 24.44 11.31 -27.75
CA SER A 713 24.78 10.94 -29.14
C SER A 713 25.28 9.51 -29.31
N LYS A 714 25.66 8.83 -28.22
CA LYS A 714 26.18 7.45 -28.22
C LYS A 714 25.16 6.49 -28.85
N LYS A 715 25.65 5.55 -29.65
CA LYS A 715 24.83 4.56 -30.39
C LYS A 715 24.88 3.19 -29.73
N GLY A 716 23.82 2.41 -29.96
CA GLY A 716 23.65 1.09 -29.33
C GLY A 716 22.55 1.08 -28.28
N VAL A 717 22.55 0.00 -27.49
CA VAL A 717 21.66 -0.19 -26.34
C VAL A 717 22.33 0.43 -25.12
N LEU A 718 21.71 1.46 -24.56
CA LEU A 718 22.25 2.27 -23.47
C LEU A 718 21.39 2.16 -22.21
N ALA A 719 22.03 2.45 -21.09
CA ALA A 719 21.46 2.67 -19.77
C ALA A 719 22.30 3.80 -19.11
N PRO A 720 21.79 4.49 -18.07
CA PRO A 720 22.48 5.60 -17.41
C PRO A 720 23.63 5.12 -16.50
N TYR A 721 24.64 4.49 -17.10
CA TYR A 721 25.77 3.86 -16.41
C TYR A 721 27.09 4.65 -16.48
N SER A 722 27.05 5.90 -16.93
CA SER A 722 28.26 6.71 -17.10
C SER A 722 27.98 8.20 -16.89
N PRO A 723 28.89 8.98 -16.29
CA PRO A 723 28.74 10.43 -16.10
C PRO A 723 28.37 11.19 -17.38
N GLU A 724 28.92 10.78 -18.54
CA GLU A 724 28.59 11.37 -19.85
C GLU A 724 27.09 11.38 -20.16
N ILE A 725 26.37 10.32 -19.77
CA ILE A 725 24.91 10.23 -19.93
C ILE A 725 24.20 10.84 -18.71
N ASN A 726 24.74 10.63 -17.51
CA ASN A 726 24.04 10.92 -16.27
C ASN A 726 24.06 12.42 -15.94
N ASP A 727 25.19 13.11 -16.09
CA ASP A 727 25.36 14.50 -15.65
C ASP A 727 24.40 15.46 -16.38
N PRO A 728 24.20 15.36 -17.72
CA PRO A 728 23.20 16.18 -18.40
C PRO A 728 21.77 15.92 -17.92
N ILE A 729 21.43 14.67 -17.61
CA ILE A 729 20.09 14.30 -17.12
C ILE A 729 19.88 14.83 -15.70
N ILE A 730 20.83 14.62 -14.80
CA ILE A 730 20.79 15.12 -13.41
C ILE A 730 20.60 16.64 -13.42
N LYS A 731 21.37 17.35 -14.25
CA LYS A 731 21.28 18.82 -14.36
C LYS A 731 19.87 19.30 -14.75
N GLU A 732 19.19 18.61 -15.65
CA GLU A 732 17.81 18.98 -16.02
C GLU A 732 16.80 18.51 -14.97
N LEU A 733 17.00 17.35 -14.34
CA LEU A 733 16.13 16.86 -13.25
C LEU A 733 16.08 17.82 -12.06
N GLU A 734 17.22 18.37 -11.66
CA GLU A 734 17.30 19.32 -10.55
C GLU A 734 16.52 20.62 -10.81
N LYS A 735 16.39 21.03 -12.09
CA LYS A 735 15.56 22.18 -12.48
C LYS A 735 14.07 21.89 -12.36
N GLU A 736 13.68 20.63 -12.53
CA GLU A 736 12.30 20.17 -12.29
C GLU A 736 11.99 19.97 -10.80
N GLY A 737 12.94 20.29 -9.91
CA GLY A 737 12.78 20.13 -8.47
C GLY A 737 12.93 18.70 -7.97
N ILE A 738 13.30 17.75 -8.83
CA ILE A 738 13.62 16.37 -8.45
C ILE A 738 15.07 16.35 -7.98
N LYS A 739 15.27 16.42 -6.66
CA LYS A 739 16.60 16.50 -6.03
C LYS A 739 16.80 15.35 -5.05
N VAL A 740 18.04 14.88 -5.00
CA VAL A 740 18.49 13.87 -4.03
C VAL A 740 19.38 14.57 -3.02
N LEU A 741 19.03 14.47 -1.74
CA LEU A 741 19.80 15.05 -0.64
C LEU A 741 20.96 14.11 -0.28
N GLU A 742 22.18 14.64 -0.28
CA GLU A 742 23.38 13.90 0.13
C GLU A 742 23.79 14.29 1.56
N GLU A 743 23.96 13.29 2.44
CA GLU A 743 24.34 13.49 3.85
C GLU A 743 25.51 12.57 4.21
N LYS A 744 26.39 13.03 5.10
CA LYS A 744 27.59 12.29 5.56
C LYS A 744 27.58 12.14 7.07
N TRP A 745 27.98 10.96 7.54
CA TRP A 745 28.00 10.56 8.95
C TRP A 745 29.33 9.91 9.33
#